data_AF-A0A812ZZK3-F1
#
_entry.id   AF-A0A812ZZK3-F1
#
_cell.length_a   1.000
_cell.length_b   1.000
_cell.length_c   1.000
_cell.angle_alpha   90.00
_cell.angle_beta   90.00
_cell.angle_gamma   90.00
#
_symmetry.space_group_name_H-M   'P 1'
#
loop_
_entity.id
_entity.type
_entity.pdbx_description
1 polymer ?
#
loop_
_entity_poly.entity_id
_entity_poly.type
_entity_poly.pdbx_seq_one_letter_code
_entity_poly.pdbx_strand_id
1 'polypeptide(L)'
;MGHQHNARVMYAFSFILQLVHSLAQSQYLDEYIFKVAERISSQPNFAVGALESIAGIAKLLVALPIGCLVDSRPDRRTRLAWVAVALGCPVVGLAVVAILAERLWMLAVMQVAFVIFVEFASCLAMAIFANSLSAASSNLRTAAFANVQIFQNLGTAVGSGAFSLFLLFQGPETQTDMWTGFQAKSALLTGFGLLFPVMLSLLAFRRAPQSKDSGHTEMKGERVMQRAWVPYLVLLALLFVALATGMIFKFFPLFFINIHNMSGVQIGIIQTLDPLLKACFTYAVGACAQHVGRAQTASFCIAGIIGCLLGMSYLCSGSGTHVWSLVALFMFRGSLGHASFPLIWSILMEHAPASQLGRWSSASAVLNVSWSGSAAISGALLDQHGYAFTFQVAAVLFGVALGVFSPLLFVQKSMESQSPAVEDEEEGEGFSARQVVVVVDPFSTGGNLAAELLSQGYAVVALWTKESNVRYHDYPECLDPKKLLSELDEQPTVEGTAQRLCETLVGRDCLAAVICGGDSGVNVTDALSEALNLRGNGTLSSGHRRDKWVQQEALKAAGVRFARTVCGTTWKQVSMFAETEQYPLVVKPIESAGADGFKLCHSLEEARAHFEFLNTSQRWCGGQGGGVVLQEFLQGPEYVVDQVSCDAVHKTTMVWMYDFQEVNGSRVCVAQRPVSSETMVARELIAYACSCLDALSIRNGASHTELIWTSLGPRLVEVNCRCQGGTGFWLPLCRKMTGYSQMDAVIDAYLNQEAFHALPNAPTFLMSGDIIHLISYEEHLITAMPGLEAVRSLSSFTDLVMNVKIGDMTPKTTDWYTFTGVVALCHADPAALAADISCIRSMELSRSFFGEDLCRSTYYRMLRDS
;
A
#
# COMPACT_ATOMS: atom_id res chain seq x y z
N MET A 1 4.53 2.62 4.84
CA MET A 1 5.94 2.15 4.97
C MET A 1 6.14 0.63 5.16
N GLY A 2 5.22 -0.12 5.78
CA GLY A 2 5.41 -1.57 6.04
C GLY A 2 5.46 -2.47 4.79
N HIS A 3 4.67 -2.15 3.76
CA HIS A 3 4.58 -2.93 2.52
C HIS A 3 5.88 -2.90 1.70
N GLN A 4 6.49 -1.72 1.53
CA GLN A 4 7.78 -1.57 0.83
C GLN A 4 8.95 -2.22 1.60
N HIS A 5 8.89 -2.24 2.94
CA HIS A 5 9.90 -2.91 3.77
C HIS A 5 9.88 -4.43 3.54
N ASN A 6 8.72 -5.08 3.68
CA ASN A 6 8.61 -6.53 3.49
C ASN A 6 8.93 -6.96 2.05
N ALA A 7 8.63 -6.13 1.05
CA ALA A 7 9.04 -6.38 -0.33
C ALA A 7 10.56 -6.37 -0.50
N ARG A 8 11.27 -5.37 0.05
CA ARG A 8 12.74 -5.32 0.01
C ARG A 8 13.39 -6.49 0.76
N VAL A 9 12.83 -6.87 1.91
CA VAL A 9 13.29 -8.06 2.66
C VAL A 9 13.07 -9.33 1.84
N MET A 10 11.93 -9.47 1.16
CA MET A 10 11.66 -10.60 0.28
C MET A 10 12.66 -10.69 -0.89
N TYR A 11 13.03 -9.56 -1.49
CA TYR A 11 14.02 -9.52 -2.57
C TYR A 11 15.40 -9.99 -2.09
N ALA A 12 15.84 -9.49 -0.93
CA ALA A 12 17.11 -9.91 -0.32
C ALA A 12 17.08 -11.40 0.07
N PHE A 13 16.01 -11.87 0.73
CA PHE A 13 15.80 -13.27 1.09
C PHE A 13 15.90 -14.17 -0.16
N SER A 14 15.20 -13.80 -1.23
CA SER A 14 15.15 -14.58 -2.47
C SER A 14 16.49 -14.64 -3.20
N PHE A 15 17.24 -13.53 -3.22
CA PHE A 15 18.60 -13.49 -3.77
C PHE A 15 19.55 -14.41 -3.00
N ILE A 16 19.59 -14.29 -1.67
CA ILE A 16 20.51 -15.06 -0.82
C ILE A 16 20.16 -16.55 -0.84
N LEU A 17 18.88 -16.90 -0.74
CA LEU A 17 18.44 -18.30 -0.78
C LEU A 17 18.78 -18.96 -2.12
N GLN A 18 18.60 -18.25 -3.23
CA GLN A 18 18.93 -18.79 -4.54
C GLN A 18 20.45 -18.87 -4.78
N LEU A 19 21.22 -17.95 -4.19
CA LEU A 19 22.69 -18.05 -4.15
C LEU A 19 23.15 -19.29 -3.36
N VAL A 20 22.53 -19.58 -2.20
CA VAL A 20 22.77 -20.83 -1.44
C VAL A 20 22.46 -22.05 -2.30
N HIS A 21 21.32 -22.07 -2.97
CA HIS A 21 20.93 -23.19 -3.82
C HIS A 21 21.95 -23.40 -4.95
N SER A 22 22.40 -22.32 -5.59
CA SER A 22 23.39 -22.37 -6.67
C SER A 22 24.79 -22.82 -6.21
N LEU A 23 25.19 -22.56 -4.96
CA LEU A 23 26.52 -22.90 -4.44
C LEU A 23 26.56 -24.25 -3.69
N ALA A 24 25.47 -24.62 -3.02
CA ALA A 24 25.44 -25.76 -2.11
C ALA A 24 24.52 -26.92 -2.55
N GLN A 25 23.63 -26.70 -3.52
CA GLN A 25 22.59 -27.66 -3.93
C GLN A 25 22.49 -27.85 -5.44
N SER A 26 23.39 -27.21 -6.20
CA SER A 26 23.48 -27.35 -7.64
C SER A 26 24.33 -28.57 -8.01
N GLN A 27 24.80 -28.61 -9.26
CA GLN A 27 25.73 -29.61 -9.79
C GLN A 27 26.95 -29.87 -8.88
N TYR A 28 27.35 -28.88 -8.09
CA TYR A 28 28.45 -28.97 -7.14
C TYR A 28 28.26 -30.09 -6.10
N LEU A 29 27.02 -30.24 -5.60
CA LEU A 29 26.70 -31.27 -4.63
C LEU A 29 26.50 -32.63 -5.31
N ASP A 30 25.87 -32.66 -6.49
CA ASP A 30 25.64 -33.89 -7.25
C ASP A 30 26.98 -34.57 -7.60
N GLU A 31 27.97 -33.79 -8.04
CA GLU A 31 29.30 -34.29 -8.39
C GLU A 31 30.09 -34.74 -7.14
N TYR A 32 29.95 -34.02 -6.03
CA TYR A 32 30.49 -34.44 -4.73
C TYR A 32 29.88 -35.78 -4.27
N ILE A 33 28.55 -35.93 -4.32
CA ILE A 33 27.84 -37.16 -3.96
C ILE A 33 28.27 -38.30 -4.89
N PHE A 34 28.35 -38.06 -6.19
CA PHE A 34 28.79 -39.04 -7.17
C PHE A 34 30.17 -39.60 -6.81
N LYS A 35 31.12 -38.72 -6.48
CA LYS A 35 32.50 -39.09 -6.12
C LYS A 35 32.60 -39.81 -4.78
N VAL A 36 31.81 -39.42 -3.80
CA VAL A 36 31.69 -40.15 -2.53
C VAL A 36 31.09 -41.54 -2.76
N ALA A 37 30.06 -41.63 -3.59
CA ALA A 37 29.41 -42.90 -3.93
C ALA A 37 30.32 -43.82 -4.76
N GLU A 38 31.13 -43.28 -5.67
CA GLU A 38 32.12 -44.02 -6.47
C GLU A 38 33.12 -44.78 -5.59
N ARG A 39 33.43 -44.26 -4.39
CA ARG A 39 34.35 -44.89 -3.43
C ARG A 39 33.69 -45.96 -2.54
N ILE A 40 32.37 -45.92 -2.36
CA ILE A 40 31.67 -46.68 -1.30
C ILE A 40 30.59 -47.63 -1.86
N SER A 41 30.07 -47.38 -3.07
CA SER A 41 28.97 -48.10 -3.70
C SER A 41 29.28 -48.47 -5.15
N SER A 42 28.81 -49.63 -5.60
CA SER A 42 28.97 -50.09 -6.99
C SER A 42 28.06 -49.38 -8.00
N GLN A 43 27.20 -48.44 -7.54
CA GLN A 43 26.24 -47.71 -8.39
C GLN A 43 26.17 -46.22 -7.98
N PRO A 44 27.15 -45.38 -8.37
CA PRO A 44 27.22 -43.98 -7.95
C PRO A 44 26.08 -43.11 -8.50
N ASN A 45 25.65 -43.35 -9.74
CA ASN A 45 24.49 -42.65 -10.33
C ASN A 45 23.19 -42.92 -9.57
N PHE A 46 23.00 -44.15 -9.08
CA PHE A 46 21.84 -44.51 -8.28
C PHE A 46 21.84 -43.76 -6.94
N ALA A 47 23.00 -43.55 -6.32
CA ALA A 47 23.11 -42.83 -5.06
C ALA A 47 22.70 -41.34 -5.19
N VAL A 48 23.12 -40.66 -6.26
CA VAL A 48 22.70 -39.28 -6.56
C VAL A 48 21.18 -39.22 -6.76
N GLY A 49 20.62 -40.09 -7.62
CA GLY A 49 19.18 -40.13 -7.88
C GLY A 49 18.34 -40.51 -6.65
N ALA A 50 18.84 -41.40 -5.80
CA ALA A 50 18.17 -41.78 -4.55
C ALA A 50 18.12 -40.60 -3.56
N LEU A 51 19.20 -39.83 -3.44
CA LEU A 51 19.25 -38.64 -2.57
C LEU A 51 18.32 -37.54 -3.07
N GLU A 52 18.30 -37.27 -4.38
CA GLU A 52 17.34 -36.33 -4.98
C GLU A 52 15.88 -36.78 -4.74
N SER A 53 15.61 -38.08 -4.84
CA SER A 53 14.27 -38.65 -4.62
C SER A 53 13.84 -38.53 -3.17
N ILE A 54 14.74 -38.81 -2.21
CA ILE A 54 14.49 -38.63 -0.78
C ILE A 54 14.18 -37.17 -0.46
N ALA A 55 14.97 -36.23 -1.01
CA ALA A 55 14.73 -34.81 -0.88
C ALA A 55 13.36 -34.39 -1.45
N GLY A 56 13.00 -34.87 -2.64
CA GLY A 56 11.70 -34.61 -3.27
C GLY A 56 10.51 -35.14 -2.46
N ILE A 57 10.60 -36.37 -1.95
CA ILE A 57 9.58 -36.97 -1.10
C ILE A 57 9.45 -36.21 0.22
N ALA A 58 10.56 -35.88 0.87
CA ALA A 58 10.56 -35.10 2.10
C ALA A 58 9.85 -33.76 1.89
N LYS A 59 10.14 -33.05 0.78
CA LYS A 59 9.48 -31.80 0.42
C LYS A 59 7.96 -31.98 0.31
N LEU A 60 7.50 -33.01 -0.40
CA LEU A 60 6.08 -33.28 -0.60
C LEU A 60 5.35 -33.55 0.72
N LEU A 61 5.98 -34.34 1.60
CA LEU A 61 5.39 -34.73 2.88
C LEU A 61 5.22 -33.55 3.83
N VAL A 62 6.14 -32.58 3.81
CA VAL A 62 6.12 -31.44 4.75
C VAL A 62 5.42 -30.20 4.21
N ALA A 63 5.30 -30.03 2.88
CA ALA A 63 4.79 -28.81 2.27
C ALA A 63 3.38 -28.42 2.76
N LEU A 64 2.42 -29.36 2.72
CA LEU A 64 1.04 -29.09 3.15
C LEU A 64 0.93 -28.89 4.69
N PRO A 65 1.56 -29.73 5.54
CA PRO A 65 1.63 -29.47 6.99
C PRO A 65 2.21 -28.10 7.34
N ILE A 66 3.30 -27.70 6.68
CA ILE A 66 3.94 -26.39 6.86
C ILE A 66 2.98 -25.27 6.43
N GLY A 67 2.34 -25.39 5.27
CA GLY A 67 1.35 -24.41 4.80
C GLY A 67 0.20 -24.24 5.79
N CYS A 68 -0.32 -25.34 6.34
CA CYS A 68 -1.33 -25.32 7.39
C CYS A 68 -0.82 -24.68 8.70
N LEU A 69 0.43 -24.94 9.08
CA LEU A 69 1.04 -24.35 10.27
C LEU A 69 1.21 -22.83 10.12
N VAL A 70 1.66 -22.36 8.96
CA VAL A 70 1.80 -20.92 8.64
C VAL A 70 0.44 -20.20 8.62
N ASP A 71 -0.62 -20.90 8.21
CA ASP A 71 -1.98 -20.36 8.18
C ASP A 71 -2.72 -20.45 9.52
N SER A 72 -2.35 -21.39 10.40
CA SER A 72 -3.00 -21.58 11.70
C SER A 72 -2.89 -20.38 12.65
N ARG A 73 -1.91 -19.49 12.44
CA ARG A 73 -1.65 -18.31 13.29
C ARG A 73 -1.21 -17.09 12.47
N PRO A 74 -2.12 -16.46 11.69
CA PRO A 74 -1.80 -15.32 10.82
C PRO A 74 -1.14 -14.15 11.56
N ASP A 75 -1.58 -13.90 12.79
CA ASP A 75 -1.14 -12.81 13.67
C ASP A 75 0.28 -12.99 14.22
N ARG A 76 0.79 -14.23 14.19
CA ARG A 76 2.08 -14.63 14.77
C ARG A 76 3.06 -15.14 13.71
N ARG A 77 2.81 -14.93 12.41
CA ARG A 77 3.71 -15.35 11.33
C ARG A 77 5.15 -14.82 11.53
N THR A 78 5.32 -13.60 12.03
CA THR A 78 6.66 -13.06 12.37
C THR A 78 7.33 -13.78 13.55
N ARG A 79 6.57 -14.40 14.46
CA ARG A 79 7.13 -15.25 15.53
C ARG A 79 7.53 -16.64 15.02
N LEU A 80 6.91 -17.13 13.94
CA LEU A 80 7.33 -18.36 13.26
C LEU A 80 8.71 -18.21 12.58
N ALA A 81 9.18 -16.99 12.34
CA ALA A 81 10.54 -16.75 11.85
C ALA A 81 11.60 -17.33 12.82
N TRP A 82 11.38 -17.24 14.14
CA TRP A 82 12.26 -17.86 15.13
C TRP A 82 12.27 -19.39 15.08
N VAL A 83 11.15 -20.01 14.68
CA VAL A 83 11.09 -21.45 14.43
C VAL A 83 11.90 -21.81 13.19
N ALA A 84 11.84 -21.00 12.13
CA ALA A 84 12.70 -21.18 10.97
C ALA A 84 14.19 -21.10 11.34
N VAL A 85 14.58 -20.12 12.17
CA VAL A 85 15.96 -19.99 12.67
C VAL A 85 16.37 -21.23 13.48
N ALA A 86 15.51 -21.70 14.38
CA ALA A 86 15.75 -22.90 15.19
C ALA A 86 15.88 -24.17 14.34
N LEU A 87 15.17 -24.26 13.20
CA LEU A 87 15.31 -25.34 12.23
C LEU A 87 16.58 -25.22 11.37
N GLY A 88 16.99 -24.01 11.01
CA GLY A 88 18.13 -23.78 10.12
C GLY A 88 19.50 -23.93 10.79
N CYS A 89 19.66 -23.59 12.07
CA CYS A 89 20.94 -23.73 12.78
C CYS A 89 21.46 -25.20 12.79
N PRO A 90 20.64 -26.22 13.09
CA PRO A 90 21.04 -27.62 12.98
C PRO A 90 21.41 -28.05 11.56
N VAL A 91 20.80 -27.48 10.52
CA VAL A 91 21.09 -27.82 9.11
C VAL A 91 22.54 -27.46 8.76
N VAL A 92 23.02 -26.30 9.20
CA VAL A 92 24.43 -25.90 8.98
C VAL A 92 25.38 -26.86 9.68
N GLY A 93 25.08 -27.24 10.93
CA GLY A 93 25.86 -28.22 11.68
C GLY A 93 25.88 -29.59 11.00
N LEU A 94 24.70 -30.10 10.59
CA LEU A 94 24.57 -31.34 9.86
C LEU A 94 25.33 -31.31 8.53
N ALA A 95 25.33 -30.19 7.82
CA ALA A 95 26.09 -30.03 6.59
C ALA A 95 27.60 -30.16 6.83
N VAL A 96 28.11 -29.49 7.87
CA VAL A 96 29.52 -29.63 8.29
C VAL A 96 29.86 -31.10 8.56
N VAL A 97 29.07 -31.79 9.39
CA VAL A 97 29.37 -33.19 9.73
C VAL A 97 29.22 -34.10 8.51
N ALA A 98 28.17 -33.95 7.71
CA ALA A 98 27.91 -34.82 6.56
C ALA A 98 28.97 -34.69 5.46
N ILE A 99 29.39 -33.46 5.14
CA ILE A 99 30.43 -33.17 4.13
C ILE A 99 31.83 -33.61 4.61
N LEU A 100 32.11 -33.54 5.91
CA LEU A 100 33.41 -33.99 6.44
C LEU A 100 33.46 -35.51 6.60
N ALA A 101 32.33 -36.16 6.94
CA ALA A 101 32.26 -37.59 7.19
C ALA A 101 32.21 -38.45 5.92
N GLU A 102 31.86 -37.88 4.76
CA GLU A 102 31.75 -38.59 3.46
C GLU A 102 30.86 -39.85 3.51
N ARG A 103 29.79 -39.81 4.32
CA ARG A 103 28.83 -40.92 4.43
C ARG A 103 27.50 -40.58 3.75
N LEU A 104 27.10 -41.42 2.80
CA LEU A 104 25.87 -41.21 2.00
C LEU A 104 24.61 -41.02 2.84
N TRP A 105 24.43 -41.79 3.93
CA TRP A 105 23.26 -41.64 4.80
C TRP A 105 23.26 -40.32 5.58
N MET A 106 24.43 -39.75 5.90
CA MET A 106 24.53 -38.44 6.57
C MET A 106 24.21 -37.31 5.60
N LEU A 107 24.64 -37.45 4.35
CA LEU A 107 24.24 -36.55 3.26
C LEU A 107 22.73 -36.62 3.03
N ALA A 108 22.10 -37.80 3.13
CA ALA A 108 20.64 -37.95 3.07
C ALA A 108 19.93 -37.21 4.21
N VAL A 109 20.39 -37.37 5.45
CA VAL A 109 19.81 -36.68 6.61
C VAL A 109 19.96 -35.17 6.49
N MET A 110 21.15 -34.70 6.08
CA MET A 110 21.40 -33.29 5.79
C MET A 110 20.45 -32.76 4.71
N GLN A 111 20.27 -33.49 3.61
CA GLN A 111 19.37 -33.12 2.52
C GLN A 111 17.91 -33.00 2.96
N VAL A 112 17.42 -33.98 3.72
CA VAL A 112 16.06 -33.92 4.30
C VAL A 112 15.91 -32.70 5.20
N ALA A 113 16.87 -32.45 6.11
CA ALA A 113 16.83 -31.30 7.00
C ALA A 113 16.86 -29.96 6.24
N PHE A 114 17.72 -29.86 5.21
CA PHE A 114 17.80 -28.69 4.35
C PHE A 114 16.50 -28.41 3.62
N VAL A 115 15.88 -29.42 3.00
CA VAL A 115 14.61 -29.29 2.30
C VAL A 115 13.49 -28.83 3.23
N ILE A 116 13.40 -29.41 4.43
CA ILE A 116 12.39 -29.01 5.42
C ILE A 116 12.57 -27.54 5.81
N PHE A 117 13.80 -27.11 6.06
CA PHE A 117 14.09 -25.71 6.38
C PHE A 117 13.72 -24.78 5.21
N VAL A 118 14.16 -25.09 3.99
CA VAL A 118 13.91 -24.24 2.82
C VAL A 118 12.42 -24.14 2.51
N GLU A 119 11.68 -25.24 2.61
CA GLU A 119 10.23 -25.25 2.41
C GLU A 119 9.53 -24.39 3.47
N PHE A 120 9.92 -24.52 4.75
CA PHE A 120 9.38 -23.70 5.82
C PHE A 120 9.68 -22.21 5.62
N ALA A 121 10.94 -21.87 5.34
CA ALA A 121 11.38 -20.50 5.12
C ALA A 121 10.69 -19.84 3.93
N SER A 122 10.60 -20.56 2.80
CA SER A 122 9.99 -20.05 1.57
C SER A 122 8.48 -19.88 1.71
N CYS A 123 7.79 -20.86 2.31
CA CYS A 123 6.35 -20.77 2.57
C CYS A 123 6.03 -19.60 3.51
N LEU A 124 6.81 -19.43 4.58
CA LEU A 124 6.63 -18.33 5.53
C LEU A 124 6.88 -16.96 4.88
N ALA A 125 8.01 -16.80 4.17
CA ALA A 125 8.37 -15.55 3.51
C ALA A 125 7.33 -15.16 2.44
N MET A 126 6.90 -16.12 1.62
CA MET A 126 5.87 -15.91 0.60
C MET A 126 4.52 -15.53 1.21
N ALA A 127 4.10 -16.17 2.30
CA ALA A 127 2.84 -15.84 2.96
C ALA A 127 2.87 -14.43 3.58
N ILE A 128 3.99 -14.02 4.19
CA ILE A 128 4.14 -12.64 4.72
C ILE A 128 4.19 -11.62 3.57
N PHE A 129 4.94 -11.91 2.52
CA PHE A 129 5.07 -11.06 1.33
C PHE A 129 3.73 -10.89 0.60
N ALA A 130 3.03 -11.98 0.28
CA ALA A 130 1.73 -11.95 -0.37
C ALA A 130 0.68 -11.22 0.48
N ASN A 131 0.67 -11.45 1.79
CA ASN A 131 -0.22 -10.72 2.70
C ASN A 131 0.09 -9.22 2.73
N SER A 132 1.37 -8.85 2.62
CA SER A 132 1.81 -7.45 2.50
C SER A 132 1.45 -6.82 1.15
N LEU A 133 0.96 -7.58 0.17
CA LEU A 133 0.53 -7.09 -1.14
C LEU A 133 -0.97 -7.31 -1.40
N SER A 134 -1.72 -7.70 -0.36
CA SER A 134 -3.17 -7.96 -0.45
C SER A 134 -3.96 -6.69 -0.82
N ALA A 135 -3.59 -5.54 -0.25
CA ALA A 135 -4.15 -4.23 -0.55
C ALA A 135 -3.48 -3.50 -1.75
N ALA A 136 -2.40 -4.06 -2.31
CA ALA A 136 -1.68 -3.44 -3.42
C ALA A 136 -2.44 -3.58 -4.75
N SER A 137 -2.28 -2.62 -5.65
CA SER A 137 -2.83 -2.70 -7.02
C SER A 137 -2.31 -3.95 -7.76
N SER A 138 -3.10 -4.45 -8.70
CA SER A 138 -2.73 -5.60 -9.55
C SER A 138 -1.35 -5.39 -10.21
N ASN A 139 -1.07 -4.18 -10.70
CA ASN A 139 0.20 -3.84 -11.36
C ASN A 139 1.37 -3.83 -10.38
N LEU A 140 1.21 -3.26 -9.18
CA LEU A 140 2.25 -3.27 -8.15
C LEU A 140 2.54 -4.69 -7.66
N ARG A 141 1.50 -5.51 -7.49
CA ARG A 141 1.64 -6.93 -7.13
C ARG A 141 2.42 -7.69 -8.19
N THR A 142 2.06 -7.50 -9.46
CA THR A 142 2.76 -8.11 -10.61
C THR A 142 4.23 -7.72 -10.65
N ALA A 143 4.53 -6.42 -10.52
CA ALA A 143 5.90 -5.92 -10.46
C ALA A 143 6.67 -6.49 -9.27
N ALA A 144 6.03 -6.63 -8.11
CA ALA A 144 6.67 -7.18 -6.92
C ALA A 144 7.01 -8.68 -7.08
N PHE A 145 6.10 -9.51 -7.63
CA PHE A 145 6.40 -10.91 -7.95
C PHE A 145 7.47 -11.04 -9.05
N ALA A 146 7.44 -10.17 -10.07
CA ALA A 146 8.48 -10.12 -11.10
C ALA A 146 9.85 -9.79 -10.48
N ASN A 147 9.92 -8.84 -9.55
CA ASN A 147 11.16 -8.50 -8.85
C ASN A 147 11.68 -9.67 -8.00
N VAL A 148 10.82 -10.40 -7.29
CA VAL A 148 11.24 -11.63 -6.59
C VAL A 148 11.98 -12.58 -7.53
N GLN A 149 11.40 -12.84 -8.71
CA GLN A 149 12.00 -13.72 -9.71
C GLN A 149 13.31 -13.15 -10.30
N ILE A 150 13.39 -11.84 -10.53
CA ILE A 150 14.62 -11.17 -10.98
C ILE A 150 15.74 -11.38 -9.96
N PHE A 151 15.47 -11.15 -8.67
CA PHE A 151 16.47 -11.34 -7.62
C PHE A 151 16.90 -12.80 -7.44
N GLN A 152 15.99 -13.77 -7.62
CA GLN A 152 16.35 -15.20 -7.67
C GLN A 152 17.30 -15.49 -8.85
N ASN A 153 16.98 -14.99 -10.04
CA ASN A 153 17.79 -15.20 -11.22
C ASN A 153 19.20 -14.57 -11.06
N LEU A 154 19.29 -13.38 -10.48
CA LEU A 154 20.57 -12.75 -10.14
C LEU A 154 21.37 -13.57 -9.12
N GLY A 155 20.72 -14.12 -8.08
CA GLY A 155 21.38 -15.01 -7.12
C GLY A 155 21.93 -16.29 -7.79
N THR A 156 21.18 -16.86 -8.74
CA THR A 156 21.62 -18.02 -9.53
C THR A 156 22.83 -17.67 -10.42
N ALA A 157 22.79 -16.51 -11.09
CA ALA A 157 23.88 -16.04 -11.95
C ALA A 157 25.18 -15.85 -11.14
N VAL A 158 25.09 -15.24 -9.96
CA VAL A 158 26.25 -15.02 -9.08
C VAL A 158 26.83 -16.35 -8.61
N GLY A 159 25.99 -17.30 -8.17
CA GLY A 159 26.46 -18.61 -7.73
C GLY A 159 27.08 -19.44 -8.86
N SER A 160 26.44 -19.49 -10.02
CA SER A 160 26.92 -20.22 -11.20
C SER A 160 28.17 -19.58 -11.81
N GLY A 161 28.26 -18.24 -11.75
CA GLY A 161 29.44 -17.48 -12.17
C GLY A 161 30.63 -17.72 -11.25
N ALA A 162 30.41 -17.75 -9.93
CA ALA A 162 31.45 -18.10 -8.97
C ALA A 162 31.99 -19.52 -9.21
N PHE A 163 31.11 -20.47 -9.54
CA PHE A 163 31.51 -21.82 -9.93
C PHE A 163 32.34 -21.83 -11.23
N SER A 164 31.87 -21.13 -12.25
CA SER A 164 32.56 -21.06 -13.55
C SER A 164 33.94 -20.43 -13.44
N LEU A 165 34.08 -19.37 -12.62
CA LEU A 165 35.37 -18.76 -12.30
C LEU A 165 36.28 -19.72 -11.54
N PHE A 166 35.74 -20.44 -10.56
CA PHE A 166 36.50 -21.45 -9.82
C PHE A 166 37.07 -22.54 -10.76
N LEU A 167 36.28 -23.02 -11.73
CA LEU A 167 36.74 -23.97 -12.73
C LEU A 167 37.79 -23.39 -13.69
N LEU A 168 37.69 -22.10 -14.04
CA LEU A 168 38.65 -21.42 -14.92
C LEU A 168 40.02 -21.18 -14.27
N PHE A 169 40.04 -20.94 -12.95
CA PHE A 169 41.30 -20.77 -12.20
C PHE A 169 42.05 -22.08 -11.94
N GLN A 170 41.42 -23.24 -12.18
CA GLN A 170 42.04 -24.55 -12.02
C GLN A 170 42.31 -25.16 -13.40
N GLY A 171 43.55 -25.61 -13.65
CA GLY A 171 43.95 -26.17 -14.94
C GLY A 171 43.21 -27.48 -15.29
N PRO A 172 43.27 -27.95 -16.56
CA PRO A 172 42.54 -29.15 -17.02
C PRO A 172 42.91 -30.44 -16.29
N GLU A 173 44.14 -30.57 -15.78
CA GLU A 173 44.67 -31.81 -15.20
C GLU A 173 44.23 -32.06 -13.74
N THR A 174 43.73 -31.03 -13.02
CA THR A 174 43.35 -31.17 -11.60
C THR A 174 41.88 -31.56 -11.38
N GLN A 175 41.02 -31.53 -12.41
CA GLN A 175 39.56 -31.66 -12.26
C GLN A 175 39.05 -33.01 -11.71
N THR A 176 39.78 -34.12 -11.86
CA THR A 176 39.28 -35.48 -11.54
C THR A 176 39.26 -35.84 -10.05
N ASP A 177 40.12 -35.24 -9.21
CA ASP A 177 40.22 -35.51 -7.76
C ASP A 177 39.68 -34.38 -6.86
N MET A 178 39.28 -33.23 -7.43
CA MET A 178 38.89 -32.03 -6.66
C MET A 178 37.64 -32.21 -5.81
N TRP A 179 36.69 -33.00 -6.29
CA TRP A 179 35.32 -33.09 -5.79
C TRP A 179 35.16 -33.78 -4.45
N THR A 180 36.24 -34.28 -3.86
CA THR A 180 36.29 -34.75 -2.45
C THR A 180 37.35 -34.03 -1.62
N GLY A 181 38.14 -33.17 -2.27
CA GLY A 181 39.26 -32.44 -1.66
C GLY A 181 38.83 -31.25 -0.81
N PHE A 182 39.82 -30.62 -0.18
CA PHE A 182 39.62 -29.44 0.68
C PHE A 182 38.85 -28.31 -0.02
N GLN A 183 39.10 -28.09 -1.32
CA GLN A 183 38.48 -27.03 -2.10
C GLN A 183 36.97 -27.25 -2.31
N ALA A 184 36.56 -28.45 -2.72
CA ALA A 184 35.14 -28.77 -2.90
C ALA A 184 34.36 -28.72 -1.58
N LYS A 185 34.95 -29.26 -0.50
CA LYS A 185 34.37 -29.15 0.84
C LYS A 185 34.23 -27.70 1.28
N SER A 186 35.25 -26.86 1.06
CA SER A 186 35.23 -25.44 1.41
C SER A 186 34.14 -24.67 0.64
N ALA A 187 33.96 -24.95 -0.65
CA ALA A 187 32.93 -24.33 -1.46
C ALA A 187 31.51 -24.73 -1.01
N LEU A 188 31.25 -26.02 -0.77
CA LEU A 188 29.96 -26.49 -0.23
C LEU A 188 29.67 -25.88 1.14
N LEU A 189 30.65 -25.89 2.04
CA LEU A 189 30.50 -25.32 3.39
C LEU A 189 30.29 -23.80 3.36
N THR A 190 30.92 -23.09 2.41
CA THR A 190 30.66 -21.66 2.19
C THR A 190 29.21 -21.44 1.76
N GLY A 191 28.69 -22.26 0.83
CA GLY A 191 27.29 -22.20 0.41
C GLY A 191 26.32 -22.47 1.57
N PHE A 192 26.57 -23.49 2.40
CA PHE A 192 25.74 -23.74 3.59
C PHE A 192 25.90 -22.67 4.69
N GLY A 193 27.05 -22.02 4.81
CA GLY A 193 27.26 -20.89 5.71
C GLY A 193 26.39 -19.69 5.37
N LEU A 194 26.04 -19.50 4.09
CA LEU A 194 25.09 -18.47 3.65
C LEU A 194 23.64 -18.74 4.11
N LEU A 195 23.34 -19.86 4.78
CA LEU A 195 22.05 -20.04 5.46
C LEU A 195 21.87 -19.11 6.66
N PHE A 196 22.94 -18.65 7.31
CA PHE A 196 22.86 -17.65 8.38
C PHE A 196 22.22 -16.34 7.94
N PRO A 197 22.66 -15.69 6.84
CA PRO A 197 21.98 -14.50 6.33
C PRO A 197 20.55 -14.78 5.82
N VAL A 198 20.24 -15.98 5.30
CA VAL A 198 18.84 -16.37 5.02
C VAL A 198 17.99 -16.34 6.29
N MET A 199 18.47 -16.95 7.37
CA MET A 199 17.81 -16.94 8.68
C MET A 199 17.64 -15.52 9.25
N LEU A 200 18.67 -14.67 9.15
CA LEU A 200 18.60 -13.28 9.61
C LEU A 200 17.59 -12.46 8.80
N SER A 201 17.50 -12.68 7.49
CA SER A 201 16.51 -11.99 6.64
C SER A 201 15.07 -12.34 7.01
N LEU A 202 14.82 -13.57 7.49
CA LEU A 202 13.50 -13.96 7.99
C LEU A 202 13.07 -13.16 9.23
N LEU A 203 14.03 -12.80 10.10
CA LEU A 203 13.78 -11.97 11.28
C LEU A 203 13.53 -10.49 10.93
N ALA A 204 13.94 -10.06 9.73
CA ALA A 204 13.74 -8.69 9.27
C ALA A 204 12.32 -8.41 8.75
N PHE A 205 11.50 -9.44 8.51
CA PHE A 205 10.10 -9.27 8.13
C PHE A 205 9.29 -8.63 9.26
N ARG A 206 8.59 -7.54 8.94
CA ARG A 206 7.71 -6.84 9.86
C ARG A 206 6.29 -7.39 9.75
N ARG A 207 5.53 -7.25 10.85
CA ARG A 207 4.11 -7.61 10.85
C ARG A 207 3.41 -6.73 9.80
N ALA A 208 2.76 -7.36 8.82
CA ALA A 208 1.89 -6.64 7.90
C ALA A 208 0.78 -5.98 8.73
N PRO A 209 0.42 -4.70 8.48
CA PRO A 209 -0.72 -4.07 9.13
C PRO A 209 -1.94 -4.96 8.90
N GLN A 210 -2.61 -5.34 9.98
CA GLN A 210 -3.81 -6.16 9.88
C GLN A 210 -4.96 -5.26 9.49
N SER A 211 -5.70 -5.62 8.45
CA SER A 211 -7.07 -5.16 8.31
C SER A 211 -7.78 -5.51 9.62
N LYS A 212 -8.43 -4.52 10.24
CA LYS A 212 -9.42 -4.77 11.30
C LYS A 212 -10.65 -5.38 10.62
N ASP A 213 -10.53 -6.63 10.15
CA ASP A 213 -11.65 -7.46 9.75
C ASP A 213 -11.24 -8.93 9.79
N SER A 214 -11.26 -9.46 11.01
CA SER A 214 -11.49 -10.89 11.26
C SER A 214 -12.54 -11.01 12.36
N GLY A 215 -13.63 -10.25 12.22
CA GLY A 215 -14.90 -10.54 12.87
C GLY A 215 -15.76 -11.29 11.86
N HIS A 216 -16.05 -12.56 12.15
CA HIS A 216 -16.97 -13.37 11.36
C HIS A 216 -18.31 -12.64 11.16
N THR A 217 -18.53 -12.12 9.95
CA THR A 217 -19.87 -11.85 9.44
C THR A 217 -20.03 -12.69 8.17
N GLU A 218 -20.63 -13.86 8.34
CA GLU A 218 -21.22 -14.58 7.24
C GLU A 218 -22.35 -13.75 6.63
N MET A 219 -22.44 -13.84 5.29
CA MET A 219 -23.49 -13.41 4.34
C MET A 219 -23.11 -12.16 3.52
N LYS A 220 -22.88 -12.26 2.21
CA LYS A 220 -23.69 -12.99 1.21
C LYS A 220 -22.90 -13.96 0.31
N GLY A 221 -23.36 -15.21 0.29
CA GLY A 221 -22.84 -16.34 -0.47
C GLY A 221 -23.11 -16.36 -1.98
N GLU A 222 -23.12 -15.21 -2.67
CA GLU A 222 -23.29 -15.20 -4.14
C GLU A 222 -22.02 -14.81 -4.92
N ARG A 223 -21.16 -13.91 -4.42
CA ARG A 223 -19.90 -13.55 -5.14
C ARG A 223 -18.73 -14.48 -4.85
N VAL A 224 -18.68 -15.11 -3.67
CA VAL A 224 -17.63 -16.08 -3.32
C VAL A 224 -17.79 -17.39 -4.10
N MET A 225 -19.02 -17.75 -4.49
CA MET A 225 -19.27 -18.94 -5.33
C MET A 225 -18.92 -18.74 -6.81
N GLN A 226 -18.91 -17.51 -7.34
CA GLN A 226 -18.79 -17.32 -8.80
C GLN A 226 -17.39 -17.58 -9.37
N ARG A 227 -16.32 -17.59 -8.57
CA ARG A 227 -14.92 -17.68 -9.08
C ARG A 227 -13.94 -18.52 -8.25
N ALA A 228 -14.45 -19.34 -7.32
CA ALA A 228 -13.63 -20.25 -6.52
C ALA A 228 -12.77 -21.23 -7.36
N TRP A 229 -13.12 -21.44 -8.64
CA TRP A 229 -12.43 -22.33 -9.56
C TRP A 229 -11.12 -21.74 -10.16
N VAL A 230 -10.92 -20.41 -10.14
CA VAL A 230 -9.78 -19.75 -10.80
C VAL A 230 -8.42 -20.24 -10.24
N PRO A 231 -8.18 -20.30 -8.92
CA PRO A 231 -6.94 -20.85 -8.37
C PRO A 231 -6.65 -22.30 -8.79
N TYR A 232 -7.68 -23.14 -8.89
CA TYR A 232 -7.53 -24.54 -9.30
C TYR A 232 -7.16 -24.68 -10.77
N LEU A 233 -7.77 -23.86 -11.63
CA LEU A 233 -7.47 -23.84 -13.06
C LEU A 233 -6.05 -23.33 -13.33
N VAL A 234 -5.62 -22.28 -12.61
CA VAL A 234 -4.23 -21.78 -12.69
C VAL A 234 -3.24 -22.84 -12.20
N LEU A 235 -3.53 -23.52 -11.09
CA LEU A 235 -2.66 -24.58 -10.57
C LEU A 235 -2.56 -25.77 -11.52
N LEU A 236 -3.66 -26.16 -12.16
CA LEU A 236 -3.68 -27.22 -13.18
C LEU A 236 -2.84 -26.85 -14.41
N ALA A 237 -2.95 -25.60 -14.90
CA ALA A 237 -2.10 -25.12 -15.99
C ALA A 237 -0.61 -25.14 -15.60
N LEU A 238 -0.28 -24.67 -14.38
CA LEU A 238 1.09 -24.70 -13.86
C LEU A 238 1.63 -26.12 -13.69
N LEU A 239 0.78 -27.11 -13.38
CA LEU A 239 1.18 -28.52 -13.31
C LEU A 239 1.64 -29.02 -14.68
N PHE A 240 0.90 -28.74 -15.75
CA PHE A 240 1.30 -29.11 -17.11
C PHE A 240 2.58 -28.37 -17.54
N VAL A 241 2.72 -27.08 -17.20
CA VAL A 241 3.97 -26.33 -17.42
C VAL A 241 5.16 -26.97 -16.68
N ALA A 242 4.96 -27.41 -15.44
CA ALA A 242 5.99 -28.07 -14.64
C ALA A 242 6.41 -29.40 -15.26
N LEU A 243 5.45 -30.25 -15.66
CA LEU A 243 5.69 -31.51 -16.36
C LEU A 243 6.43 -31.29 -17.70
N ALA A 244 5.98 -30.32 -18.50
CA ALA A 244 6.61 -30.00 -19.78
C ALA A 244 8.05 -29.49 -19.61
N THR A 245 8.30 -28.67 -18.59
CA THR A 245 9.62 -28.11 -18.33
C THR A 245 10.59 -29.14 -17.79
N GLY A 246 10.14 -30.03 -16.90
CA GLY A 246 10.99 -31.06 -16.29
C GLY A 246 11.49 -32.09 -17.30
N MET A 247 10.67 -32.42 -18.31
CA MET A 247 11.08 -33.29 -19.42
C MET A 247 12.23 -32.74 -20.27
N ILE A 248 12.49 -31.44 -20.22
CA ILE A 248 13.48 -30.77 -21.08
C ILE A 248 14.74 -30.39 -20.30
N PHE A 249 14.58 -29.84 -19.09
CA PHE A 249 15.64 -29.08 -18.43
C PHE A 249 16.81 -29.94 -17.92
N LYS A 250 16.55 -31.11 -17.32
CA LYS A 250 17.61 -31.94 -16.72
C LYS A 250 18.57 -32.55 -17.76
N PHE A 251 18.14 -32.73 -19.01
CA PHE A 251 18.93 -33.40 -20.05
C PHE A 251 19.63 -32.43 -21.00
N PHE A 252 19.36 -31.13 -20.90
CA PHE A 252 19.88 -30.15 -21.84
C PHE A 252 21.40 -29.90 -21.74
N PRO A 253 22.00 -29.80 -20.53
CA PRO A 253 23.46 -29.77 -20.40
C PRO A 253 24.11 -31.06 -20.92
N LEU A 254 23.50 -32.21 -20.64
CA LEU A 254 23.98 -33.52 -21.12
C LEU A 254 23.88 -33.66 -22.63
N PHE A 255 22.85 -33.10 -23.26
CA PHE A 255 22.69 -33.04 -24.71
C PHE A 255 23.90 -32.35 -25.37
N PHE A 256 24.30 -31.17 -24.88
CA PHE A 256 25.44 -30.46 -25.46
C PHE A 256 26.79 -31.11 -25.17
N ILE A 257 26.94 -31.72 -24.00
CA ILE A 257 28.15 -32.45 -23.64
C ILE A 257 28.27 -33.71 -24.52
N ASN A 258 27.23 -34.52 -24.62
CA ASN A 258 27.29 -35.84 -25.26
C ASN A 258 27.12 -35.80 -26.79
N ILE A 259 26.38 -34.83 -27.34
CA ILE A 259 26.08 -34.76 -28.78
C ILE A 259 26.93 -33.69 -29.48
N HIS A 260 27.20 -32.58 -28.80
CA HIS A 260 27.93 -31.45 -29.39
C HIS A 260 29.34 -31.25 -28.82
N ASN A 261 29.81 -32.15 -27.95
CA ASN A 261 31.16 -32.13 -27.34
C ASN A 261 31.53 -30.79 -26.69
N MET A 262 30.56 -30.09 -26.10
CA MET A 262 30.83 -28.82 -25.42
C MET A 262 31.65 -29.06 -24.15
N SER A 263 32.64 -28.20 -23.91
CA SER A 263 33.47 -28.31 -22.70
C SER A 263 32.70 -27.87 -21.45
N GLY A 264 33.09 -28.38 -20.28
CA GLY A 264 32.49 -27.98 -18.99
C GLY A 264 32.53 -26.47 -18.75
N VAL A 265 33.57 -25.79 -19.25
CA VAL A 265 33.69 -24.32 -19.20
C VAL A 265 32.62 -23.63 -20.06
N GLN A 266 32.35 -24.15 -21.27
CA GLN A 266 31.31 -23.59 -22.14
C GLN A 266 29.92 -23.76 -21.52
N ILE A 267 29.67 -24.90 -20.86
CA ILE A 267 28.42 -25.13 -20.12
C ILE A 267 28.30 -24.18 -18.93
N GLY A 268 29.38 -23.97 -18.16
CA GLY A 268 29.39 -23.00 -17.05
C GLY A 268 29.09 -21.56 -17.50
N ILE A 269 29.62 -21.14 -18.65
CA ILE A 269 29.30 -19.83 -19.24
C ILE A 269 27.82 -19.73 -19.59
N ILE A 270 27.25 -20.76 -20.23
CA ILE A 270 25.80 -20.80 -20.55
C ILE A 270 24.97 -20.72 -19.27
N GLN A 271 25.34 -21.46 -18.23
CA GLN A 271 24.65 -21.46 -16.94
C GLN A 271 24.77 -20.13 -16.18
N THR A 272 25.79 -19.32 -16.47
CA THR A 272 25.93 -17.97 -15.92
C THR A 272 25.10 -16.95 -16.70
N LEU A 273 25.07 -17.05 -18.03
CA LEU A 273 24.33 -16.13 -18.90
C LEU A 273 22.82 -16.36 -18.89
N ASP A 274 22.38 -17.61 -18.74
CA ASP A 274 20.96 -17.98 -18.81
C ASP A 274 20.10 -17.29 -17.73
N PRO A 275 20.49 -17.26 -16.44
CA PRO A 275 19.74 -16.51 -15.42
C PRO A 275 19.75 -15.00 -15.65
N LEU A 276 20.83 -14.42 -16.19
CA LEU A 276 20.86 -12.99 -16.53
C LEU A 276 19.85 -12.66 -17.64
N LEU A 277 19.78 -13.49 -18.68
CA LEU A 277 18.79 -13.34 -19.74
C LEU A 277 17.37 -13.48 -19.19
N LYS A 278 17.12 -14.48 -18.33
CA LYS A 278 15.83 -14.66 -17.65
C LYS A 278 15.43 -13.42 -16.84
N ALA A 279 16.36 -12.77 -16.13
CA ALA A 279 16.09 -11.54 -15.40
C ALA A 279 15.67 -10.39 -16.33
N CYS A 280 16.40 -10.16 -17.42
CA CYS A 280 16.06 -9.14 -18.42
C CYS A 280 14.68 -9.37 -19.05
N PHE A 281 14.38 -10.62 -19.42
CA PHE A 281 13.09 -10.97 -19.99
C PHE A 281 11.95 -10.86 -18.98
N THR A 282 12.18 -11.23 -17.72
CA THR A 282 11.18 -11.08 -16.66
C THR A 282 10.79 -9.61 -16.47
N TYR A 283 11.76 -8.69 -16.54
CA TYR A 283 11.49 -7.25 -16.52
C TYR A 283 10.70 -6.80 -17.75
N ALA A 284 11.17 -7.15 -18.97
CA ALA A 284 10.54 -6.73 -20.22
C ALA A 284 9.10 -7.25 -20.35
N VAL A 285 8.87 -8.54 -20.08
CA VAL A 285 7.54 -9.17 -20.11
C VAL A 285 6.64 -8.61 -19.01
N GLY A 286 7.20 -8.32 -17.83
CA GLY A 286 6.47 -7.65 -16.74
C GLY A 286 5.98 -6.26 -17.14
N ALA A 287 6.80 -5.49 -17.86
CA ALA A 287 6.41 -4.19 -18.43
C ALA A 287 5.34 -4.35 -19.53
N CYS A 288 5.49 -5.31 -20.45
CA CYS A 288 4.47 -5.59 -21.47
C CYS A 288 3.12 -6.02 -20.88
N ALA A 289 3.13 -6.77 -19.78
CA ALA A 289 1.90 -7.21 -19.09
C ALA A 289 1.07 -6.05 -18.53
N GLN A 290 1.68 -4.88 -18.30
CA GLN A 290 0.95 -3.68 -17.87
C GLN A 290 0.06 -3.10 -18.97
N HIS A 291 0.40 -3.34 -20.24
CA HIS A 291 -0.32 -2.82 -21.40
C HIS A 291 -1.26 -3.85 -22.04
N VAL A 292 -0.85 -5.13 -22.07
CA VAL A 292 -1.58 -6.20 -22.80
C VAL A 292 -2.45 -7.05 -21.87
N GLY A 293 -2.20 -6.98 -20.55
CA GLY A 293 -2.88 -7.80 -19.54
C GLY A 293 -2.10 -9.08 -19.21
N ARG A 294 -2.13 -9.46 -17.92
CA ARG A 294 -1.33 -10.58 -17.38
C ARG A 294 -1.61 -11.93 -18.05
N ALA A 295 -2.88 -12.27 -18.25
CA ALA A 295 -3.26 -13.56 -18.81
C ALA A 295 -2.90 -13.65 -20.31
N GLN A 296 -3.07 -12.56 -21.03
CA GLN A 296 -2.75 -12.41 -22.44
C GLN A 296 -1.23 -12.50 -22.64
N THR A 297 -0.45 -11.72 -21.88
CA THR A 297 1.02 -11.76 -21.94
C THR A 297 1.57 -13.13 -21.55
N ALA A 298 1.03 -13.77 -20.49
CA ALA A 298 1.42 -15.13 -20.13
C ALA A 298 1.12 -16.14 -21.25
N SER A 299 -0.03 -15.99 -21.92
CA SER A 299 -0.41 -16.85 -23.06
C SER A 299 0.51 -16.66 -24.26
N PHE A 300 0.91 -15.42 -24.57
CA PHE A 300 1.92 -15.14 -25.60
C PHE A 300 3.27 -15.76 -25.27
N CYS A 301 3.72 -15.70 -24.01
CA CYS A 301 4.95 -16.36 -23.59
C CYS A 301 4.86 -17.88 -23.75
N ILE A 302 3.74 -18.51 -23.37
CA ILE A 302 3.53 -19.96 -23.53
C ILE A 302 3.52 -20.34 -25.02
N ALA A 303 2.86 -19.56 -25.88
CA ALA A 303 2.90 -19.77 -27.32
C ALA A 303 4.32 -19.65 -27.91
N GLY A 304 5.10 -18.67 -27.43
CA GLY A 304 6.51 -18.52 -27.79
C GLY A 304 7.35 -19.73 -27.38
N ILE A 305 7.12 -20.29 -26.19
CA ILE A 305 7.78 -21.54 -25.74
C ILE A 305 7.50 -22.70 -26.69
N ILE A 306 6.24 -22.87 -27.12
CA ILE A 306 5.86 -23.92 -28.09
C ILE A 306 6.64 -23.72 -29.39
N GLY A 307 6.70 -22.49 -29.91
CA GLY A 307 7.48 -22.16 -31.10
C GLY A 307 8.97 -22.52 -30.97
N CYS A 308 9.59 -22.23 -29.82
CA CYS A 308 10.98 -22.62 -29.57
C CYS A 308 11.18 -24.12 -29.54
N LEU A 309 10.24 -24.89 -28.96
CA LEU A 309 10.34 -26.34 -28.88
C LEU A 309 10.19 -27.02 -30.24
N LEU A 310 9.28 -26.53 -31.07
CA LEU A 310 9.14 -27.00 -32.45
C LEU A 310 10.38 -26.63 -33.28
N GLY A 311 10.93 -25.43 -33.09
CA GLY A 311 12.19 -25.00 -33.71
C GLY A 311 13.37 -25.88 -33.29
N MET A 312 13.49 -26.21 -32.01
CA MET A 312 14.52 -27.14 -31.50
C MET A 312 14.33 -28.55 -32.06
N SER A 313 13.09 -29.06 -32.13
CA SER A 313 12.78 -30.36 -32.73
C SER A 313 13.19 -30.43 -34.20
N TYR A 314 12.91 -29.37 -34.96
CA TYR A 314 13.31 -29.26 -36.36
C TYR A 314 14.83 -29.23 -36.52
N LEU A 315 15.52 -28.38 -35.75
CA LEU A 315 16.98 -28.28 -35.80
C LEU A 315 17.69 -29.57 -35.36
N CYS A 316 17.13 -30.32 -34.41
CA CYS A 316 17.65 -31.62 -34.00
C CYS A 316 17.41 -32.74 -35.05
N SER A 317 16.45 -32.56 -35.95
CA SER A 317 16.13 -33.54 -37.01
C SER A 317 16.86 -33.26 -38.33
N GLY A 318 17.45 -32.07 -38.49
CA GLY A 318 18.19 -31.65 -39.68
C GLY A 318 19.65 -32.11 -39.67
N SER A 319 20.25 -32.27 -40.85
CA SER A 319 21.63 -32.77 -41.04
C SER A 319 22.73 -31.71 -40.80
N GLY A 320 22.44 -30.63 -40.06
CA GLY A 320 23.35 -29.49 -39.86
C GLY A 320 23.71 -29.24 -38.39
N THR A 321 24.97 -28.89 -38.10
CA THR A 321 25.44 -28.55 -36.75
C THR A 321 25.06 -27.12 -36.35
N HIS A 322 23.82 -26.93 -35.87
CA HIS A 322 23.31 -25.64 -35.40
C HIS A 322 23.37 -25.46 -33.87
N VAL A 323 24.49 -25.84 -33.25
CA VAL A 323 24.63 -25.88 -31.77
C VAL A 323 24.28 -24.54 -31.10
N TRP A 324 24.78 -23.41 -31.60
CA TRP A 324 24.52 -22.09 -31.02
C TRP A 324 23.08 -21.61 -31.23
N SER A 325 22.41 -22.07 -32.29
CA SER A 325 20.98 -21.80 -32.51
C SER A 325 20.12 -22.61 -31.53
N LEU A 326 20.51 -23.84 -31.21
CA LEU A 326 19.89 -24.64 -30.16
C LEU A 326 20.09 -24.01 -28.77
N VAL A 327 21.30 -23.50 -28.47
CA VAL A 327 21.58 -22.74 -27.24
C VAL A 327 20.68 -21.50 -27.15
N ALA A 328 20.59 -20.72 -28.23
CA ALA A 328 19.78 -19.50 -28.26
C ALA A 328 18.29 -19.79 -28.06
N LEU A 329 17.74 -20.78 -28.78
CA LEU A 329 16.34 -21.19 -28.62
C LEU A 329 16.06 -21.70 -27.22
N PHE A 330 16.99 -22.43 -26.60
CA PHE A 330 16.85 -22.90 -25.23
C PHE A 330 16.84 -21.77 -24.21
N MET A 331 17.80 -20.85 -24.29
CA MET A 331 17.88 -19.71 -23.37
C MET A 331 16.66 -18.80 -23.52
N PHE A 332 16.21 -18.57 -24.76
CA PHE A 332 15.00 -17.79 -25.03
C PHE A 332 13.75 -18.50 -24.50
N ARG A 333 13.62 -19.82 -24.71
CA ARG A 333 12.54 -20.64 -24.16
C ARG A 333 12.52 -20.63 -22.63
N GLY A 334 13.68 -20.75 -22.00
CA GLY A 334 13.85 -20.64 -20.54
C GLY A 334 13.45 -19.26 -20.04
N SER A 335 13.83 -18.21 -20.76
CA SER A 335 13.51 -16.82 -20.45
C SER A 335 12.01 -16.53 -20.50
N LEU A 336 11.31 -17.00 -21.53
CA LEU A 336 9.84 -16.89 -21.63
C LEU A 336 9.12 -17.65 -20.51
N GLY A 337 9.62 -18.84 -20.16
CA GLY A 337 9.06 -19.65 -19.06
C GLY A 337 9.19 -18.97 -17.70
N HIS A 338 10.39 -18.47 -17.37
CA HIS A 338 10.62 -17.77 -16.11
C HIS A 338 9.93 -16.39 -16.06
N ALA A 339 9.78 -15.72 -17.20
CA ALA A 339 9.10 -14.42 -17.27
C ALA A 339 7.57 -14.54 -17.13
N SER A 340 6.97 -15.64 -17.61
CA SER A 340 5.53 -15.89 -17.49
C SER A 340 5.11 -16.39 -16.11
N PHE A 341 6.00 -17.08 -15.38
CA PHE A 341 5.69 -17.64 -14.07
C PHE A 341 5.21 -16.59 -13.05
N PRO A 342 5.89 -15.44 -12.83
CA PRO A 342 5.41 -14.39 -11.93
C PRO A 342 4.04 -13.83 -12.29
N LEU A 343 3.73 -13.72 -13.59
CA LEU A 343 2.42 -13.26 -14.05
C LEU A 343 1.33 -14.24 -13.62
N ILE A 344 1.50 -15.52 -13.94
CA ILE A 344 0.55 -16.60 -13.64
C ILE A 344 0.42 -16.79 -12.12
N TRP A 345 1.54 -16.77 -11.40
CA TRP A 345 1.57 -16.92 -9.95
C TRP A 345 0.93 -15.74 -9.22
N SER A 346 1.06 -14.52 -9.75
CA SER A 346 0.35 -13.35 -9.21
C SER A 346 -1.17 -13.47 -9.32
N ILE A 347 -1.68 -14.07 -10.41
CA ILE A 347 -3.12 -14.34 -10.60
C ILE A 347 -3.60 -15.38 -9.58
N LEU A 348 -2.82 -16.44 -9.35
CA LEU A 348 -3.11 -17.46 -8.33
C LEU A 348 -3.23 -16.83 -6.94
N MET A 349 -2.21 -16.05 -6.55
CA MET A 349 -2.13 -15.47 -5.21
C MET A 349 -3.17 -14.37 -4.95
N GLU A 350 -3.70 -13.75 -6.00
CA GLU A 350 -4.79 -12.77 -5.90
C GLU A 350 -6.15 -13.40 -5.65
N HIS A 351 -6.40 -14.59 -6.20
CA HIS A 351 -7.67 -15.30 -6.06
C HIS A 351 -7.64 -16.33 -4.92
N ALA A 352 -6.50 -16.51 -4.25
CA ALA A 352 -6.33 -17.34 -3.08
C ALA A 352 -6.91 -16.65 -1.83
N PRO A 353 -7.73 -17.32 -0.99
CA PRO A 353 -8.22 -16.75 0.25
C PRO A 353 -7.08 -16.36 1.19
N ALA A 354 -7.19 -15.19 1.84
CA ALA A 354 -6.16 -14.68 2.75
C ALA A 354 -5.84 -15.63 3.93
N SER A 355 -6.82 -16.43 4.35
CA SER A 355 -6.71 -17.47 5.39
C SER A 355 -5.97 -18.73 4.95
N GLN A 356 -5.67 -18.87 3.64
CA GLN A 356 -5.08 -20.06 3.04
C GLN A 356 -3.81 -19.77 2.22
N LEU A 357 -3.20 -18.59 2.37
CA LEU A 357 -2.02 -18.20 1.59
C LEU A 357 -0.84 -19.16 1.79
N GLY A 358 -0.65 -19.72 2.98
CA GLY A 358 0.34 -20.77 3.25
C GLY A 358 0.04 -22.06 2.50
N ARG A 359 -1.22 -22.52 2.49
CA ARG A 359 -1.67 -23.68 1.71
C ARG A 359 -1.48 -23.47 0.20
N TRP A 360 -1.86 -22.32 -0.36
CA TRP A 360 -1.65 -22.02 -1.77
C TRP A 360 -0.17 -21.84 -2.11
N SER A 361 0.66 -21.35 -1.18
CA SER A 361 2.12 -21.29 -1.36
C SER A 361 2.75 -22.68 -1.38
N SER A 362 2.22 -23.63 -0.60
CA SER A 362 2.68 -25.04 -0.58
C SER A 362 2.41 -25.79 -1.89
N ALA A 363 1.53 -25.26 -2.76
CA ALA A 363 1.29 -25.82 -4.09
C ALA A 363 2.56 -25.81 -4.97
N SER A 364 3.51 -24.90 -4.68
CA SER A 364 4.82 -24.89 -5.34
C SER A 364 5.63 -26.17 -5.11
N ALA A 365 5.46 -26.86 -3.99
CA ALA A 365 6.11 -28.15 -3.74
C ALA A 365 5.58 -29.25 -4.68
N VAL A 366 4.26 -29.28 -4.92
CA VAL A 366 3.63 -30.22 -5.86
C VAL A 366 4.13 -29.97 -7.28
N LEU A 367 4.23 -28.70 -7.69
CA LEU A 367 4.79 -28.32 -8.99
C LEU A 367 6.25 -28.77 -9.13
N ASN A 368 7.08 -28.56 -8.11
CA ASN A 368 8.48 -28.98 -8.11
C ASN A 368 8.65 -30.49 -8.20
N VAL A 369 7.86 -31.26 -7.44
CA VAL A 369 7.91 -32.74 -7.49
C VAL A 369 7.44 -33.25 -8.84
N SER A 370 6.42 -32.62 -9.43
CA SER A 370 5.94 -32.96 -10.77
C SER A 370 6.98 -32.68 -11.84
N TRP A 371 7.67 -31.54 -11.75
CA TRP A 371 8.82 -31.20 -12.58
C TRP A 371 9.91 -32.28 -12.46
N SER A 372 10.33 -32.63 -11.25
CA SER A 372 11.35 -33.66 -11.03
C SER A 372 10.92 -35.05 -11.52
N GLY A 373 9.68 -35.45 -11.28
CA GLY A 373 9.14 -36.75 -11.72
C GLY A 373 9.07 -36.87 -13.24
N SER A 374 8.71 -35.79 -13.94
CA SER A 374 8.68 -35.78 -15.41
C SER A 374 10.06 -35.93 -16.05
N ALA A 375 11.13 -35.55 -15.37
CA ALA A 375 12.49 -35.77 -15.85
C ALA A 375 12.84 -37.27 -15.94
N ALA A 376 12.31 -38.11 -15.05
CA ALA A 376 12.50 -39.56 -15.16
C ALA A 376 11.78 -40.14 -16.39
N ILE A 377 10.56 -39.66 -16.68
CA ILE A 377 9.79 -40.06 -17.86
C ILE A 377 10.48 -39.64 -19.15
N SER A 378 11.05 -38.42 -19.20
CA SER A 378 11.79 -37.98 -20.39
C SER A 378 13.05 -38.80 -20.63
N GLY A 379 13.74 -39.29 -19.59
CA GLY A 379 14.89 -40.19 -19.77
C GLY A 379 14.50 -41.43 -20.58
N ALA A 380 13.41 -42.10 -20.20
CA ALA A 380 12.90 -43.26 -20.93
C ALA A 380 12.43 -42.92 -22.36
N LEU A 381 11.83 -41.75 -22.57
CA LEU A 381 11.41 -41.29 -23.90
C LEU A 381 12.60 -40.95 -24.80
N LEU A 382 13.65 -40.34 -24.25
CA LEU A 382 14.89 -40.01 -24.95
C LEU A 382 15.60 -41.28 -25.44
N ASP A 383 15.71 -42.29 -24.58
CA ASP A 383 16.38 -43.55 -24.90
C ASP A 383 15.67 -44.32 -26.04
N GLN A 384 14.35 -44.18 -26.16
CA GLN A 384 13.54 -44.90 -27.15
C GLN A 384 13.29 -44.12 -28.44
N HIS A 385 13.12 -42.80 -28.37
CA HIS A 385 12.61 -41.98 -29.48
C HIS A 385 13.46 -40.72 -29.78
N GLY A 386 14.50 -40.45 -28.98
CA GLY A 386 15.43 -39.34 -29.19
C GLY A 386 14.91 -37.95 -28.79
N TYR A 387 15.81 -36.95 -28.83
CA TYR A 387 15.56 -35.58 -28.34
C TYR A 387 14.47 -34.83 -29.09
N ALA A 388 14.39 -34.99 -30.41
CA ALA A 388 13.40 -34.30 -31.23
C ALA A 388 11.96 -34.68 -30.86
N PHE A 389 11.72 -35.95 -30.54
CA PHE A 389 10.42 -36.45 -30.09
C PHE A 389 10.05 -35.92 -28.70
N THR A 390 11.01 -35.91 -27.76
CA THR A 390 10.79 -35.36 -26.41
C THR A 390 10.40 -33.88 -26.44
N PHE A 391 10.97 -33.08 -27.35
CA PHE A 391 10.56 -31.68 -27.53
C PHE A 391 9.14 -31.53 -28.07
N GLN A 392 8.70 -32.43 -28.96
CA GLN A 392 7.32 -32.43 -29.46
C GLN A 392 6.33 -32.77 -28.35
N VAL A 393 6.63 -33.79 -27.53
CA VAL A 393 5.80 -34.16 -26.38
C VAL A 393 5.67 -33.00 -25.41
N ALA A 394 6.78 -32.31 -25.11
CA ALA A 394 6.75 -31.14 -24.25
C ALA A 394 5.98 -29.96 -24.88
N ALA A 395 6.07 -29.74 -26.18
CA ALA A 395 5.29 -28.72 -26.90
C ALA A 395 3.78 -29.01 -26.80
N VAL A 396 3.37 -30.28 -26.90
CA VAL A 396 1.99 -30.71 -26.69
C VAL A 396 1.53 -30.40 -25.26
N LEU A 397 2.34 -30.71 -24.24
CA LEU A 397 1.98 -30.38 -22.86
C LEU A 397 1.86 -28.86 -22.61
N PHE A 398 2.71 -28.03 -23.23
CA PHE A 398 2.55 -26.58 -23.20
C PHE A 398 1.27 -26.12 -23.93
N GLY A 399 0.90 -26.77 -25.03
CA GLY A 399 -0.37 -26.53 -25.72
C GLY A 399 -1.57 -26.89 -24.86
N VAL A 400 -1.51 -28.00 -24.11
CA VAL A 400 -2.53 -28.37 -23.12
C VAL A 400 -2.60 -27.32 -22.00
N ALA A 401 -1.45 -26.88 -21.48
CA ALA A 401 -1.41 -25.82 -20.47
C ALA A 401 -2.04 -24.52 -20.97
N LEU A 402 -1.76 -24.11 -22.22
CA LEU A 402 -2.37 -22.95 -22.86
C LEU A 402 -3.88 -23.11 -23.02
N GLY A 403 -4.34 -24.29 -23.43
CA GLY A 403 -5.76 -24.63 -23.53
C GLY A 403 -6.48 -24.56 -22.18
N VAL A 404 -5.89 -25.14 -21.13
CA VAL A 404 -6.41 -25.07 -19.76
C VAL A 404 -6.43 -23.64 -19.24
N PHE A 405 -5.43 -22.82 -19.59
CA PHE A 405 -5.34 -21.41 -19.16
C PHE A 405 -6.25 -20.47 -19.97
N SER A 406 -6.66 -20.85 -21.18
CA SER A 406 -7.43 -20.02 -22.12
C SER A 406 -8.77 -19.45 -21.60
N PRO A 407 -9.54 -20.10 -20.70
CA PRO A 407 -10.77 -19.51 -20.14
C PRO A 407 -10.51 -18.19 -19.41
N LEU A 408 -9.31 -18.00 -18.84
CA LEU A 408 -8.94 -16.75 -18.15
C LEU A 408 -8.80 -15.56 -19.11
N LEU A 409 -8.56 -15.80 -20.39
CA LEU A 409 -8.53 -14.76 -21.43
C LEU A 409 -9.91 -14.13 -21.66
N PHE A 410 -10.99 -14.88 -21.37
CA PHE A 410 -12.38 -14.44 -21.57
C PHE A 410 -13.02 -13.91 -20.28
N VAL A 411 -12.59 -14.40 -19.11
CA VAL A 411 -13.07 -13.89 -17.80
C VAL A 411 -12.61 -12.45 -17.56
N GLN A 412 -11.44 -12.06 -18.08
CA GLN A 412 -10.96 -10.68 -17.98
C GLN A 412 -11.76 -9.71 -18.88
N LYS A 413 -12.22 -10.18 -20.05
CA LYS A 413 -13.05 -9.41 -20.99
C LYS A 413 -14.48 -9.17 -20.47
N SER A 414 -15.00 -10.08 -19.63
CA SER A 414 -16.26 -9.91 -18.90
C SER A 414 -16.15 -8.99 -17.66
N MET A 415 -14.93 -8.62 -17.23
CA MET A 415 -14.72 -7.57 -16.21
C MET A 415 -14.57 -6.18 -16.82
N GLU A 416 -14.39 -6.09 -18.15
CA GLU A 416 -14.43 -4.84 -18.92
C GLU A 416 -15.81 -4.57 -19.52
N SER A 417 -16.71 -5.57 -19.59
CA SER A 417 -18.02 -5.45 -20.25
C SER A 417 -19.24 -5.38 -19.31
N GLN A 418 -19.05 -5.17 -18.01
CA GLN A 418 -20.15 -4.90 -17.07
C GLN A 418 -19.86 -3.68 -16.20
N SER A 419 -19.57 -2.56 -16.86
CA SER A 419 -20.30 -1.32 -16.58
C SER A 419 -21.78 -1.57 -16.88
N PRO A 420 -22.74 -0.92 -16.19
CA PRO A 420 -24.13 -1.01 -16.59
C PRO A 420 -24.25 -0.44 -18.00
N ALA A 421 -24.48 -1.32 -18.97
CA ALA A 421 -25.13 -0.93 -20.20
C ALA A 421 -26.53 -0.48 -19.78
N VAL A 422 -26.73 0.84 -19.80
CA VAL A 422 -28.07 1.40 -19.97
C VAL A 422 -28.51 0.90 -21.34
N GLU A 423 -29.64 0.19 -21.35
CA GLU A 423 -30.27 -0.31 -22.56
C GLU A 423 -30.51 0.84 -23.53
N ASP A 424 -30.24 0.57 -24.81
CA ASP A 424 -30.57 1.45 -25.92
C ASP A 424 -32.09 1.67 -25.96
N GLU A 425 -32.54 2.85 -25.53
CA GLU A 425 -33.76 3.47 -26.03
C GLU A 425 -33.41 4.75 -26.78
N GLU A 426 -33.57 4.64 -28.10
CA GLU A 426 -33.94 5.65 -29.10
C GLU A 426 -33.05 6.91 -29.31
N GLU A 427 -32.54 6.96 -30.54
CA GLU A 427 -32.14 8.12 -31.36
C GLU A 427 -32.33 9.53 -30.78
N GLY A 428 -31.22 10.24 -30.54
CA GLY A 428 -31.20 11.72 -30.50
C GLY A 428 -30.04 12.36 -29.71
N GLU A 429 -29.18 13.10 -30.40
CA GLU A 429 -28.38 14.25 -29.92
C GLU A 429 -27.00 14.05 -29.22
N GLY A 430 -25.93 14.47 -29.92
CA GLY A 430 -24.76 15.19 -29.38
C GLY A 430 -23.81 14.50 -28.37
N PHE A 431 -22.78 13.78 -28.83
CA PHE A 431 -21.74 13.19 -27.96
C PHE A 431 -20.84 14.25 -27.27
N SER A 432 -21.01 14.45 -25.95
CA SER A 432 -20.21 15.31 -25.06
C SER A 432 -18.90 14.66 -24.56
N ALA A 433 -17.89 15.47 -24.24
CA ALA A 433 -16.59 15.08 -23.69
C ALA A 433 -16.67 14.67 -22.20
N ARG A 434 -15.88 13.66 -21.77
CA ARG A 434 -15.82 13.25 -20.36
C ARG A 434 -15.00 14.27 -19.56
N GLN A 435 -15.59 14.84 -18.51
CA GLN A 435 -14.91 15.83 -17.66
C GLN A 435 -14.09 15.16 -16.56
N VAL A 436 -12.83 15.56 -16.43
CA VAL A 436 -11.86 15.06 -15.45
C VAL A 436 -11.55 16.14 -14.42
N VAL A 437 -11.55 15.78 -13.14
CA VAL A 437 -11.21 16.67 -12.03
C VAL A 437 -10.04 16.07 -11.27
N VAL A 438 -9.03 16.89 -10.96
CA VAL A 438 -7.93 16.49 -10.08
C VAL A 438 -8.27 16.93 -8.67
N VAL A 439 -8.21 16.00 -7.72
CA VAL A 439 -8.24 16.32 -6.29
C VAL A 439 -6.84 16.12 -5.73
N VAL A 440 -6.23 17.21 -5.27
CA VAL A 440 -4.89 17.20 -4.69
C VAL A 440 -4.98 16.82 -3.21
N ASP A 441 -4.24 15.81 -2.80
CA ASP A 441 -4.24 15.23 -1.46
C ASP A 441 -5.65 14.81 -0.96
N PRO A 442 -6.27 13.81 -1.61
CA PRO A 442 -7.62 13.34 -1.31
C PRO A 442 -7.71 12.46 -0.04
N PHE A 443 -7.10 12.90 1.05
CA PHE A 443 -7.29 12.30 2.38
C PHE A 443 -8.35 13.07 3.18
N SER A 444 -8.87 12.48 4.26
CA SER A 444 -9.86 13.13 5.12
C SER A 444 -11.06 13.68 4.31
N THR A 445 -11.44 14.94 4.49
CA THR A 445 -12.51 15.60 3.73
C THR A 445 -12.21 15.68 2.23
N GLY A 446 -10.94 15.79 1.82
CA GLY A 446 -10.55 15.76 0.40
C GLY A 446 -10.91 14.43 -0.29
N GLY A 447 -10.86 13.32 0.44
CA GLY A 447 -11.32 12.03 -0.09
C GLY A 447 -12.84 11.95 -0.23
N ASN A 448 -13.59 12.58 0.68
CA ASN A 448 -15.04 12.72 0.56
C ASN A 448 -15.41 13.57 -0.67
N LEU A 449 -14.67 14.66 -0.94
CA LEU A 449 -14.83 15.47 -2.14
C LEU A 449 -14.61 14.65 -3.41
N ALA A 450 -13.56 13.84 -3.46
CA ALA A 450 -13.31 12.93 -4.58
C ALA A 450 -14.42 11.88 -4.75
N ALA A 451 -14.96 11.33 -3.65
CA ALA A 451 -16.08 10.39 -3.70
C ALA A 451 -17.37 11.05 -4.23
N GLU A 452 -17.66 12.29 -3.81
CA GLU A 452 -18.81 13.07 -4.26
C GLU A 452 -18.69 13.38 -5.77
N LEU A 453 -17.53 13.84 -6.24
CA LEU A 453 -17.27 14.08 -7.66
C LEU A 453 -17.47 12.82 -8.51
N LEU A 454 -17.00 11.66 -8.05
CA LEU A 454 -17.23 10.38 -8.72
C LEU A 454 -18.72 10.02 -8.78
N SER A 455 -19.48 10.31 -7.70
CA SER A 455 -20.92 10.05 -7.65
C SER A 455 -21.73 10.92 -8.61
N GLN A 456 -21.21 12.12 -8.93
CA GLN A 456 -21.78 13.05 -9.90
C GLN A 456 -21.32 12.79 -11.34
N GLY A 457 -20.55 11.72 -11.58
CA GLY A 457 -20.15 11.28 -12.92
C GLY A 457 -18.84 11.86 -13.45
N TYR A 458 -18.13 12.69 -12.67
CA TYR A 458 -16.80 13.16 -13.04
C TYR A 458 -15.77 12.03 -12.96
N ALA A 459 -14.79 12.04 -13.86
CA ALA A 459 -13.59 11.23 -13.67
C ALA A 459 -12.66 11.94 -12.67
N VAL A 460 -12.15 11.25 -11.67
CA VAL A 460 -11.31 11.89 -10.64
C VAL A 460 -9.88 11.35 -10.69
N VAL A 461 -8.90 12.24 -10.78
CA VAL A 461 -7.48 11.94 -10.58
C VAL A 461 -7.09 12.35 -9.16
N ALA A 462 -6.55 11.42 -8.38
CA ALA A 462 -5.93 11.75 -7.11
C ALA A 462 -4.47 12.18 -7.36
N LEU A 463 -4.09 13.37 -6.92
CA LEU A 463 -2.70 13.84 -6.97
C LEU A 463 -2.14 13.95 -5.56
N TRP A 464 -1.13 13.17 -5.22
CA TRP A 464 -0.50 13.15 -3.91
C TRP A 464 0.78 14.00 -3.89
N THR A 465 0.84 14.97 -2.97
CA THR A 465 2.01 15.81 -2.79
C THR A 465 3.13 15.10 -2.03
N LYS A 466 4.38 15.61 -2.17
CA LYS A 466 5.52 15.07 -1.41
C LYS A 466 5.30 15.16 0.10
N GLU A 467 4.61 16.20 0.57
CA GLU A 467 4.31 16.40 1.98
C GLU A 467 3.30 15.36 2.50
N SER A 468 2.26 15.04 1.72
CA SER A 468 1.25 14.05 2.10
C SER A 468 1.75 12.61 1.98
N ASN A 469 2.52 12.27 0.94
CA ASN A 469 3.05 10.91 0.69
C ASN A 469 3.90 10.35 1.84
N VAL A 470 4.45 11.21 2.70
CA VAL A 470 5.23 10.81 3.87
C VAL A 470 4.33 10.52 5.08
N ARG A 471 3.10 11.06 5.13
CA ARG A 471 2.31 11.20 6.36
C ARG A 471 0.85 10.71 6.28
N TYR A 472 0.18 10.87 5.14
CA TYR A 472 -1.26 10.67 4.97
C TYR A 472 -1.53 9.87 3.70
N HIS A 473 -1.57 8.53 3.82
CA HIS A 473 -1.77 7.63 2.68
C HIS A 473 -3.03 6.76 2.79
N ASP A 474 -3.97 7.16 3.65
CA ASP A 474 -5.23 6.43 3.80
C ASP A 474 -6.39 7.29 3.29
N TYR A 475 -7.15 6.70 2.37
CA TYR A 475 -8.41 7.25 1.90
C TYR A 475 -9.50 7.07 2.96
N PRO A 476 -10.47 8.00 3.07
CA PRO A 476 -11.67 7.76 3.86
C PRO A 476 -12.47 6.58 3.28
N GLU A 477 -13.22 5.86 4.12
CA GLU A 477 -13.99 4.67 3.71
C GLU A 477 -14.97 4.93 2.56
N CYS A 478 -15.47 6.15 2.42
CA CYS A 478 -16.41 6.54 1.36
C CYS A 478 -15.78 6.57 -0.04
N LEU A 479 -14.45 6.71 -0.14
CA LEU A 479 -13.74 6.75 -1.41
C LEU A 479 -13.15 5.36 -1.71
N ASP A 480 -13.74 4.68 -2.70
CA ASP A 480 -13.13 3.49 -3.29
C ASP A 480 -12.03 3.93 -4.28
N PRO A 481 -10.74 3.72 -3.98
CA PRO A 481 -9.65 4.19 -4.82
C PRO A 481 -9.68 3.56 -6.21
N LYS A 482 -10.34 2.40 -6.38
CA LYS A 482 -10.51 1.74 -7.68
C LYS A 482 -11.40 2.50 -8.65
N LYS A 483 -12.24 3.41 -8.14
CA LYS A 483 -13.10 4.27 -8.97
C LYS A 483 -12.39 5.51 -9.49
N LEU A 484 -11.21 5.84 -8.94
CA LEU A 484 -10.38 6.93 -9.46
C LEU A 484 -9.91 6.60 -10.87
N LEU A 485 -9.83 7.62 -11.72
CA LEU A 485 -9.24 7.52 -13.05
C LEU A 485 -7.76 7.14 -12.96
N SER A 486 -7.04 7.77 -12.03
CA SER A 486 -5.62 7.54 -11.78
C SER A 486 -5.21 8.11 -10.44
N GLU A 487 -4.09 7.60 -9.92
CA GLU A 487 -3.38 8.17 -8.77
C GLU A 487 -1.99 8.60 -9.26
N LEU A 488 -1.63 9.85 -9.00
CA LEU A 488 -0.38 10.46 -9.42
C LEU A 488 0.36 11.00 -8.21
N ASP A 489 1.69 10.96 -8.26
CA ASP A 489 2.55 11.64 -7.31
C ASP A 489 3.06 12.96 -7.90
N GLU A 490 3.17 13.98 -7.06
CA GLU A 490 3.82 15.24 -7.38
C GLU A 490 5.26 15.00 -7.85
N GLN A 491 5.59 15.52 -9.03
CA GLN A 491 6.91 15.41 -9.63
C GLN A 491 7.88 16.46 -9.05
N PRO A 492 9.19 16.38 -9.33
CA PRO A 492 10.15 17.40 -8.87
C PRO A 492 9.81 18.83 -9.30
N THR A 493 9.12 19.01 -10.43
CA THR A 493 8.65 20.30 -10.93
C THR A 493 7.15 20.29 -11.22
N VAL A 494 6.55 21.48 -11.24
CA VAL A 494 5.12 21.67 -11.54
C VAL A 494 4.84 21.26 -12.98
N GLU A 495 5.73 21.58 -13.92
CA GLU A 495 5.63 21.20 -15.33
C GLU A 495 5.69 19.69 -15.51
N GLY A 496 6.54 19.00 -14.75
CA GLY A 496 6.60 17.53 -14.75
C GLY A 496 5.30 16.92 -14.22
N THR A 497 4.70 17.53 -13.20
CA THR A 497 3.41 17.10 -12.65
C THR A 497 2.28 17.32 -13.66
N ALA A 498 2.25 18.48 -14.31
CA ALA A 498 1.31 18.82 -15.38
C ALA A 498 1.45 17.86 -16.57
N GLN A 499 2.67 17.57 -17.02
CA GLN A 499 2.93 16.61 -18.10
C GLN A 499 2.39 15.22 -17.73
N ARG A 500 2.69 14.75 -16.51
CA ARG A 500 2.23 13.43 -16.06
C ARG A 500 0.70 13.33 -15.96
N LEU A 501 0.06 14.43 -15.55
CA LEU A 501 -1.39 14.54 -15.58
C LEU A 501 -1.92 14.47 -17.01
N CYS A 502 -1.35 15.22 -17.95
CA CYS A 502 -1.75 15.17 -19.36
C CYS A 502 -1.58 13.78 -19.98
N GLU A 503 -0.52 13.05 -19.63
CA GLU A 503 -0.30 11.65 -20.07
C GLU A 503 -1.38 10.67 -19.57
N THR A 504 -2.10 11.04 -18.51
CA THR A 504 -3.19 10.24 -17.94
C THR A 504 -4.51 10.46 -18.67
N LEU A 505 -4.69 11.62 -19.30
CA LEU A 505 -5.91 11.97 -20.04
C LEU A 505 -5.90 11.29 -21.41
N VAL A 506 -7.01 10.66 -21.82
CA VAL A 506 -7.12 9.92 -23.09
C VAL A 506 -8.34 10.35 -23.92
N GLY A 507 -8.19 10.35 -25.24
CA GLY A 507 -9.33 10.56 -26.16
C GLY A 507 -9.99 11.94 -26.03
N ARG A 508 -11.26 11.97 -25.60
CA ARG A 508 -12.07 13.20 -25.41
C ARG A 508 -12.09 13.67 -23.94
N ASP A 509 -11.15 13.24 -23.11
CA ASP A 509 -11.06 13.72 -21.74
C ASP A 509 -10.78 15.23 -21.73
N CYS A 510 -11.59 15.97 -20.97
CA CYS A 510 -11.42 17.40 -20.78
C CYS A 510 -11.12 17.65 -19.30
N LEU A 511 -9.92 18.15 -19.00
CA LEU A 511 -9.55 18.51 -17.64
C LEU A 511 -10.33 19.77 -17.23
N ALA A 512 -11.28 19.59 -16.31
CA ALA A 512 -12.23 20.61 -15.89
C ALA A 512 -11.72 21.45 -14.72
N ALA A 513 -11.07 20.82 -13.72
CA ALA A 513 -10.63 21.51 -12.51
C ALA A 513 -9.47 20.80 -11.80
N VAL A 514 -8.73 21.56 -11.00
CA VAL A 514 -7.79 21.08 -9.99
C VAL A 514 -8.25 21.67 -8.65
N ILE A 515 -8.62 20.82 -7.69
CA ILE A 515 -9.22 21.22 -6.42
C ILE A 515 -8.35 20.71 -5.26
N CYS A 516 -8.09 21.59 -4.30
CA CYS A 516 -7.32 21.27 -3.09
C CYS A 516 -8.17 20.43 -2.12
N GLY A 517 -7.70 19.23 -1.79
CA GLY A 517 -8.33 18.31 -0.84
C GLY A 517 -7.79 18.41 0.60
N GLY A 518 -6.55 18.88 0.77
CA GLY A 518 -5.87 18.93 2.08
C GLY A 518 -4.85 20.08 2.18
N ASP A 519 -4.48 20.48 3.40
CA ASP A 519 -3.54 21.61 3.61
C ASP A 519 -2.18 21.39 2.92
N SER A 520 -1.70 20.15 2.87
CA SER A 520 -0.47 19.80 2.15
C SER A 520 -0.51 20.15 0.65
N GLY A 521 -1.71 20.21 0.07
CA GLY A 521 -1.96 20.37 -1.36
C GLY A 521 -2.10 21.80 -1.85
N VAL A 522 -2.19 22.81 -0.97
CA VAL A 522 -2.54 24.20 -1.36
C VAL A 522 -1.55 24.77 -2.38
N ASN A 523 -0.25 24.72 -2.07
CA ASN A 523 0.78 25.30 -2.96
C ASN A 523 0.86 24.58 -4.31
N VAL A 524 0.70 23.24 -4.30
CA VAL A 524 0.70 22.44 -5.52
C VAL A 524 -0.55 22.71 -6.36
N THR A 525 -1.71 22.88 -5.72
CA THR A 525 -2.96 23.23 -6.39
C THR A 525 -2.86 24.58 -7.09
N ASP A 526 -2.36 25.61 -6.41
CA ASP A 526 -2.20 26.95 -6.99
C ASP A 526 -1.22 26.94 -8.16
N ALA A 527 -0.06 26.30 -8.01
CA ALA A 527 0.93 26.24 -9.08
C ALA A 527 0.48 25.40 -10.28
N LEU A 528 -0.18 24.26 -10.03
CA LEU A 528 -0.64 23.37 -11.09
C LEU A 528 -1.82 23.97 -11.86
N SER A 529 -2.78 24.60 -11.17
CA SER A 529 -3.89 25.30 -11.82
C SER A 529 -3.40 26.46 -12.69
N GLU A 530 -2.41 27.23 -12.23
CA GLU A 530 -1.78 28.29 -13.02
C GLU A 530 -1.04 27.73 -14.25
N ALA A 531 -0.22 26.68 -14.08
CA ALA A 531 0.52 26.06 -15.18
C ALA A 531 -0.40 25.45 -16.26
N LEU A 532 -1.57 24.97 -15.87
CA LEU A 532 -2.57 24.38 -16.78
C LEU A 532 -3.60 25.40 -17.29
N ASN A 533 -3.48 26.68 -16.90
CA ASN A 533 -4.43 27.74 -17.23
C ASN A 533 -5.88 27.39 -16.83
N LEU A 534 -6.03 26.79 -15.65
CA LEU A 534 -7.31 26.45 -15.02
C LEU A 534 -7.65 27.45 -13.91
N ARG A 535 -8.91 27.42 -13.47
CA ARG A 535 -9.37 28.20 -12.31
C ARG A 535 -8.52 27.86 -11.09
N GLY A 536 -7.96 28.89 -10.44
CA GLY A 536 -7.11 28.78 -9.27
C GLY A 536 -6.84 30.14 -8.64
N ASN A 537 -5.96 30.20 -7.64
CA ASN A 537 -5.57 31.47 -7.00
C ASN A 537 -4.25 32.05 -7.54
N GLY A 538 -3.48 31.25 -8.29
CA GLY A 538 -2.18 31.62 -8.85
C GLY A 538 -1.08 31.73 -7.79
N THR A 539 0.17 31.81 -8.24
CA THR A 539 1.37 31.85 -7.38
C THR A 539 1.91 33.26 -7.12
N LEU A 540 1.61 34.23 -8.01
CA LEU A 540 2.20 35.58 -8.00
C LEU A 540 1.79 36.46 -6.80
N SER A 541 0.52 36.39 -6.37
CA SER A 541 -0.02 37.23 -5.28
C SER A 541 0.20 36.64 -3.89
N SER A 542 0.76 35.43 -3.82
CA SER A 542 0.91 34.67 -2.59
C SER A 542 2.32 34.17 -2.37
N GLY A 543 3.01 34.75 -1.39
CA GLY A 543 3.86 33.91 -0.55
C GLY A 543 3.08 32.69 -0.05
N HIS A 544 3.74 31.64 0.44
CA HIS A 544 3.09 30.39 0.88
C HIS A 544 1.78 30.68 1.64
N ARG A 545 0.57 30.49 1.05
CA ARG A 545 -0.70 30.96 1.65
C ARG A 545 -1.05 30.25 2.95
N ARG A 546 -0.38 29.14 3.23
CA ARG A 546 -0.44 28.39 4.51
C ARG A 546 0.42 29.00 5.61
N ASP A 547 1.35 29.86 5.23
CA ASP A 547 2.29 30.48 6.17
C ASP A 547 1.53 31.49 7.03
N LYS A 548 1.37 31.14 8.30
CA LYS A 548 0.68 31.95 9.30
C LYS A 548 1.28 33.35 9.43
N TRP A 549 2.58 33.53 9.20
CA TRP A 549 3.19 34.87 9.19
C TRP A 549 2.77 35.64 7.95
N VAL A 550 2.90 35.06 6.75
CA VAL A 550 2.49 35.70 5.50
C VAL A 550 1.03 36.15 5.59
N GLN A 551 0.16 35.33 6.19
CA GLN A 551 -1.23 35.70 6.40
C GLN A 551 -1.39 36.98 7.22
N GLN A 552 -0.71 37.07 8.36
CA GLN A 552 -0.82 38.23 9.26
C GLN A 552 -0.20 39.49 8.64
N GLU A 553 0.90 39.38 7.90
CA GLU A 553 1.49 40.53 7.21
C GLU A 553 0.62 41.02 6.04
N ALA A 554 -0.07 40.11 5.33
CA ALA A 554 -1.03 40.49 4.30
C ALA A 554 -2.21 41.28 4.89
N LEU A 555 -2.76 40.83 6.01
CA LEU A 555 -3.82 41.56 6.72
C LEU A 555 -3.35 42.94 7.18
N LYS A 556 -2.15 43.01 7.77
CA LYS A 556 -1.53 44.27 8.20
C LYS A 556 -1.33 45.24 7.03
N ALA A 557 -0.85 44.76 5.89
CA ALA A 557 -0.66 45.57 4.68
C ALA A 557 -2.00 46.08 4.11
N ALA A 558 -3.07 45.28 4.22
CA ALA A 558 -4.42 45.65 3.80
C ALA A 558 -5.17 46.52 4.82
N GLY A 559 -4.58 46.83 5.98
CA GLY A 559 -5.26 47.56 7.06
C GLY A 559 -6.37 46.76 7.74
N VAL A 560 -6.41 45.44 7.53
CA VAL A 560 -7.32 44.52 8.18
C VAL A 560 -6.77 44.19 9.58
N ARG A 561 -7.66 44.11 10.57
CA ARG A 561 -7.29 43.72 11.95
C ARG A 561 -6.48 42.43 11.91
N PHE A 562 -5.34 42.36 12.59
CA PHE A 562 -4.42 41.22 12.56
C PHE A 562 -3.91 40.91 13.98
N ALA A 563 -3.35 39.72 14.17
CA ALA A 563 -2.65 39.33 15.39
C ALA A 563 -1.17 39.72 15.27
N ARG A 564 -0.65 40.46 16.25
CA ARG A 564 0.78 40.80 16.31
C ARG A 564 1.60 39.52 16.37
N THR A 565 2.44 39.35 15.36
CA THR A 565 3.11 38.08 15.07
C THR A 565 4.51 38.37 14.54
N VAL A 566 5.49 37.59 14.98
CA VAL A 566 6.83 37.52 14.38
C VAL A 566 7.17 36.06 14.12
N CYS A 567 8.01 35.80 13.13
CA CYS A 567 8.57 34.47 12.93
C CYS A 567 10.08 34.52 12.63
N GLY A 568 10.77 33.46 13.02
CA GLY A 568 12.19 33.29 12.78
C GLY A 568 12.60 31.83 12.87
N THR A 569 13.76 31.51 12.30
CA THR A 569 14.41 30.20 12.43
C THR A 569 15.40 30.19 13.59
N THR A 570 15.76 31.36 14.13
CA THR A 570 16.65 31.52 15.27
C THR A 570 16.03 32.42 16.34
N TRP A 571 16.32 32.16 17.61
CA TRP A 571 15.77 32.95 18.72
C TRP A 571 16.08 34.45 18.58
N LYS A 572 17.28 34.80 18.08
CA LYS A 572 17.71 36.18 17.86
C LYS A 572 16.77 36.97 16.94
N GLN A 573 16.10 36.32 15.99
CA GLN A 573 15.16 36.98 15.07
C GLN A 573 13.84 37.34 15.75
N VAL A 574 13.46 36.65 16.82
CA VAL A 574 12.17 36.80 17.50
C VAL A 574 12.29 37.34 18.93
N SER A 575 13.50 37.40 19.50
CA SER A 575 13.71 37.73 20.92
C SER A 575 13.19 39.11 21.30
N MET A 576 13.37 40.11 20.43
CA MET A 576 12.88 41.47 20.67
C MET A 576 11.35 41.50 20.84
N PHE A 577 10.61 40.71 20.06
CA PHE A 577 9.16 40.59 20.22
C PHE A 577 8.83 39.93 21.57
N ALA A 578 9.50 38.83 21.90
CA ALA A 578 9.31 38.13 23.17
C ALA A 578 9.62 38.99 24.41
N GLU A 579 10.56 39.92 24.29
CA GLU A 579 10.97 40.84 25.37
C GLU A 579 10.02 42.03 25.54
N THR A 580 9.27 42.41 24.50
CA THR A 580 8.46 43.64 24.48
C THR A 580 6.95 43.40 24.50
N GLU A 581 6.50 42.25 24.01
CA GLU A 581 5.08 41.89 23.95
C GLU A 581 4.54 41.42 25.32
N GLN A 582 3.22 41.56 25.53
CA GLN A 582 2.58 41.13 26.77
C GLN A 582 2.39 39.61 26.82
N TYR A 583 2.64 39.03 28.01
CA TYR A 583 2.43 37.60 28.26
C TYR A 583 0.98 37.30 28.71
N PRO A 584 0.46 36.11 28.40
CA PRO A 584 1.15 35.00 27.75
C PRO A 584 1.34 35.17 26.23
N LEU A 585 2.33 34.46 25.68
CA LEU A 585 2.62 34.41 24.24
C LEU A 585 2.28 33.04 23.67
N VAL A 586 1.77 33.02 22.45
CA VAL A 586 1.60 31.79 21.67
C VAL A 586 2.90 31.50 20.92
N VAL A 587 3.48 30.32 21.15
CA VAL A 587 4.66 29.84 20.41
C VAL A 587 4.25 28.57 19.65
N LYS A 588 4.33 28.62 18.32
CA LYS A 588 3.86 27.53 17.43
C LYS A 588 4.70 27.45 16.15
N PRO A 589 4.75 26.29 15.46
CA PRO A 589 5.37 26.21 14.14
C PRO A 589 4.66 27.11 13.11
N ILE A 590 5.40 27.57 12.10
CA ILE A 590 4.87 28.41 11.02
C ILE A 590 3.82 27.69 10.16
N GLU A 591 4.03 26.40 9.91
CA GLU A 591 3.11 25.49 9.22
C GLU A 591 2.84 24.32 10.17
N SER A 592 1.62 24.25 10.71
CA SER A 592 1.13 23.15 11.54
C SER A 592 -0.39 23.04 11.42
N ALA A 593 -0.94 21.90 11.82
CA ALA A 593 -2.38 21.63 11.89
C ALA A 593 -2.71 20.88 13.19
N GLY A 594 -3.96 20.98 13.67
CA GLY A 594 -4.46 20.21 14.81
C GLY A 594 -3.73 20.49 16.14
N ALA A 595 -3.38 21.74 16.40
CA ALA A 595 -2.64 22.21 17.58
C ALA A 595 -1.22 21.61 17.78
N ASP A 596 -0.65 20.94 16.77
CA ASP A 596 0.70 20.38 16.84
C ASP A 596 1.76 21.46 17.09
N GLY A 597 2.59 21.23 18.11
CA GLY A 597 3.65 22.14 18.53
C GLY A 597 3.17 23.46 19.15
N PHE A 598 1.86 23.66 19.37
CA PHE A 598 1.32 24.85 20.03
C PHE A 598 1.65 24.85 21.53
N LYS A 599 2.11 26.00 22.05
CA LYS A 599 2.22 26.23 23.48
C LYS A 599 1.88 27.67 23.84
N LEU A 600 1.12 27.82 24.93
CA LEU A 600 0.93 29.10 25.60
C LEU A 600 2.05 29.28 26.63
N CYS A 601 2.94 30.22 26.39
CA CYS A 601 4.11 30.49 27.23
C CYS A 601 3.84 31.71 28.12
N HIS A 602 4.09 31.58 29.42
CA HIS A 602 3.82 32.60 30.43
C HIS A 602 5.06 33.42 30.82
N SER A 603 6.24 33.06 30.32
CA SER A 603 7.48 33.83 30.52
C SER A 603 8.43 33.76 29.32
N LEU A 604 9.42 34.65 29.31
CA LEU A 604 10.47 34.70 28.29
C LEU A 604 11.27 33.41 28.23
N GLU A 605 11.59 32.84 29.39
CA GLU A 605 12.32 31.57 29.50
C GLU A 605 11.51 30.42 28.91
N GLU A 606 10.19 30.39 29.17
CA GLU A 606 9.31 29.37 28.63
C GLU A 606 9.17 29.49 27.11
N ALA A 607 8.99 30.71 26.60
CA ALA A 607 8.91 30.98 25.17
C ALA A 607 10.20 30.58 24.45
N ARG A 608 11.37 30.89 25.02
CA ARG A 608 12.68 30.49 24.49
C ARG A 608 12.87 28.98 24.48
N ALA A 609 12.58 28.33 25.61
CA ALA A 609 12.73 26.89 25.73
C ALA A 609 11.84 26.15 24.72
N HIS A 610 10.59 26.60 24.54
CA HIS A 610 9.69 26.00 23.57
C HIS A 610 10.11 26.28 22.12
N PHE A 611 10.59 27.49 21.82
CA PHE A 611 11.14 27.82 20.50
C PHE A 611 12.31 26.90 20.13
N GLU A 612 13.27 26.72 21.04
CA GLU A 612 14.43 25.85 20.84
C GLU A 612 14.01 24.37 20.71
N PHE A 613 12.99 23.94 21.45
CA PHE A 613 12.37 22.63 21.32
C PHE A 613 11.72 22.41 19.94
N LEU A 614 10.96 23.38 19.42
CA LEU A 614 10.32 23.28 18.10
C LEU A 614 11.31 23.27 16.92
N ASN A 615 12.54 23.73 17.14
CA ASN A 615 13.63 23.64 16.17
C ASN A 615 14.29 22.25 16.10
N THR A 616 14.10 21.41 17.12
CA THR A 616 14.75 20.08 17.22
C THR A 616 13.77 18.90 17.19
N SER A 617 12.47 19.16 17.33
CA SER A 617 11.41 18.15 17.35
C SER A 617 10.89 17.76 15.95
N GLN A 618 10.39 16.53 15.83
CA GLN A 618 9.65 16.09 14.64
C GLN A 618 8.22 16.67 14.68
N ARG A 619 7.71 17.10 13.53
CA ARG A 619 6.40 17.77 13.39
C ARG A 619 5.38 16.86 12.68
N TRP A 620 4.11 16.97 13.04
CA TRP A 620 2.97 16.25 12.48
C TRP A 620 2.54 16.80 11.11
N CYS A 621 2.55 18.13 10.92
CA CYS A 621 2.40 18.82 9.61
C CYS A 621 3.57 19.82 9.38
N GLY A 622 3.99 20.06 8.13
CA GLY A 622 5.10 20.97 7.78
C GLY A 622 6.49 20.32 7.64
N GLY A 623 7.31 20.85 6.73
CA GLY A 623 8.68 20.37 6.43
C GLY A 623 9.69 20.58 7.56
N GLN A 624 10.79 19.82 7.53
CA GLN A 624 11.93 20.05 8.43
C GLN A 624 12.60 21.39 8.10
N GLY A 625 12.81 22.24 9.10
CA GLY A 625 13.45 23.56 8.94
C GLY A 625 12.49 24.75 8.76
N GLY A 626 11.16 24.56 8.88
CA GLY A 626 10.21 25.68 8.90
C GLY A 626 10.38 26.56 10.14
N GLY A 627 10.22 27.88 9.99
CA GLY A 627 10.32 28.85 11.09
C GLY A 627 9.33 28.61 12.25
N VAL A 628 9.56 29.29 13.36
CA VAL A 628 8.69 29.28 14.54
C VAL A 628 8.07 30.66 14.69
N VAL A 629 6.75 30.67 14.92
CA VAL A 629 5.93 31.84 15.11
C VAL A 629 5.78 32.14 16.61
N LEU A 630 6.05 33.39 16.98
CA LEU A 630 5.63 33.99 18.24
C LEU A 630 4.49 34.95 17.94
N GLN A 631 3.38 34.80 18.65
CA GLN A 631 2.15 35.57 18.42
C GLN A 631 1.56 36.03 19.76
N GLU A 632 0.92 37.20 19.76
CA GLU A 632 0.15 37.66 20.92
C GLU A 632 -0.94 36.64 21.30
N PHE A 633 -1.23 36.50 22.60
CA PHE A 633 -2.34 35.67 23.02
C PHE A 633 -3.69 36.37 22.77
N LEU A 634 -4.51 35.78 21.90
CA LEU A 634 -5.85 36.25 21.61
C LEU A 634 -6.82 35.66 22.64
N GLN A 635 -7.41 36.52 23.47
CA GLN A 635 -8.38 36.10 24.48
C GLN A 635 -9.82 36.26 23.96
N GLY A 636 -10.56 35.15 23.91
CA GLY A 636 -11.97 35.14 23.52
C GLY A 636 -12.47 33.76 23.09
N PRO A 637 -13.78 33.63 22.79
CA PRO A 637 -14.32 32.44 22.15
C PRO A 637 -13.77 32.27 20.74
N GLU A 638 -13.55 31.02 20.35
CA GLU A 638 -13.03 30.63 19.05
C GLU A 638 -14.16 30.24 18.11
N TYR A 639 -14.09 30.74 16.89
CA TYR A 639 -15.07 30.53 15.84
C TYR A 639 -14.39 30.09 14.55
N VAL A 640 -15.16 29.42 13.71
CA VAL A 640 -14.80 29.10 12.33
C VAL A 640 -15.83 29.72 11.41
N VAL A 641 -15.35 30.30 10.30
CA VAL A 641 -16.19 30.68 9.18
C VAL A 641 -15.78 29.85 7.97
N ASP A 642 -16.67 28.96 7.53
CA ASP A 642 -16.45 28.14 6.34
C ASP A 642 -17.03 28.83 5.13
N GLN A 643 -16.16 29.22 4.19
CA GLN A 643 -16.54 29.92 2.97
C GLN A 643 -16.07 29.18 1.73
N VAL A 644 -16.68 29.51 0.60
CA VAL A 644 -16.22 29.12 -0.74
C VAL A 644 -16.18 30.37 -1.60
N SER A 645 -15.12 30.50 -2.39
CA SER A 645 -14.89 31.63 -3.28
C SER A 645 -15.00 31.21 -4.73
N CYS A 646 -15.63 32.03 -5.56
CA CYS A 646 -15.62 31.92 -7.02
C CYS A 646 -15.39 33.30 -7.60
N ASP A 647 -14.26 33.52 -8.27
CA ASP A 647 -13.86 34.81 -8.84
C ASP A 647 -13.87 35.98 -7.83
N ALA A 648 -13.47 35.72 -6.58
CA ALA A 648 -13.50 36.64 -5.44
C ALA A 648 -14.91 36.96 -4.90
N VAL A 649 -15.94 36.26 -5.35
CA VAL A 649 -17.24 36.26 -4.67
C VAL A 649 -17.22 35.19 -3.58
N HIS A 650 -17.27 35.64 -2.32
CA HIS A 650 -17.25 34.77 -1.14
C HIS A 650 -18.66 34.43 -0.67
N LYS A 651 -18.97 33.13 -0.56
CA LYS A 651 -20.22 32.60 -0.01
C LYS A 651 -19.91 31.86 1.28
N THR A 652 -20.54 32.27 2.38
CA THR A 652 -20.44 31.54 3.64
C THR A 652 -21.38 30.34 3.61
N THR A 653 -20.89 29.18 4.06
CA THR A 653 -21.63 27.92 4.13
C THR A 653 -21.98 27.54 5.56
N MET A 654 -21.09 27.83 6.51
CA MET A 654 -21.32 27.65 7.95
C MET A 654 -20.51 28.65 8.77
N VAL A 655 -21.02 28.93 9.98
CA VAL A 655 -20.25 29.55 11.07
C VAL A 655 -20.35 28.62 12.26
N TRP A 656 -19.21 28.27 12.86
CA TRP A 656 -19.14 27.39 14.03
C TRP A 656 -18.53 28.13 15.21
N MET A 657 -18.95 27.76 16.41
CA MET A 657 -18.27 28.06 17.66
C MET A 657 -17.66 26.76 18.20
N TYR A 658 -16.36 26.79 18.51
CA TYR A 658 -15.67 25.66 19.12
C TYR A 658 -15.81 25.72 20.64
N ASP A 659 -16.54 24.75 21.21
CA ASP A 659 -16.81 24.69 22.65
C ASP A 659 -15.66 24.01 23.39
N PHE A 660 -14.71 24.80 23.87
CA PHE A 660 -13.60 24.30 24.66
C PHE A 660 -13.94 24.17 26.15
N GLN A 661 -13.63 23.01 26.73
CA GLN A 661 -13.79 22.73 28.16
C GLN A 661 -12.52 22.11 28.75
N GLU A 662 -12.35 22.21 30.07
CA GLU A 662 -11.29 21.49 30.78
C GLU A 662 -11.70 20.03 30.99
N VAL A 663 -10.98 19.12 30.34
CA VAL A 663 -11.20 17.67 30.38
C VAL A 663 -9.87 16.98 30.61
N ASN A 664 -9.81 16.08 31.59
CA ASN A 664 -8.59 15.32 31.93
C ASN A 664 -7.32 16.18 32.11
N GLY A 665 -7.47 17.40 32.62
CA GLY A 665 -6.36 18.34 32.83
C GLY A 665 -5.85 19.04 31.56
N SER A 666 -6.61 18.99 30.47
CA SER A 666 -6.30 19.66 29.20
C SER A 666 -7.52 20.43 28.67
N ARG A 667 -7.30 21.45 27.85
CA ARG A 667 -8.38 22.23 27.21
C ARG A 667 -8.75 21.55 25.89
N VAL A 668 -9.97 21.02 25.81
CA VAL A 668 -10.45 20.15 24.72
C VAL A 668 -11.71 20.73 24.10
N CYS A 669 -11.80 20.74 22.76
CA CYS A 669 -13.02 21.15 22.04
C CYS A 669 -14.04 20.01 22.10
N VAL A 670 -15.03 20.09 22.98
CA VAL A 670 -15.98 18.99 23.22
C VAL A 670 -17.15 19.01 22.22
N ALA A 671 -17.41 20.14 21.59
CA ALA A 671 -18.47 20.27 20.59
C ALA A 671 -18.16 21.39 19.57
N GLN A 672 -18.71 21.25 18.36
CA GLN A 672 -18.77 22.33 17.37
C GLN A 672 -20.23 22.74 17.22
N ARG A 673 -20.53 23.99 17.55
CA ARG A 673 -21.90 24.53 17.57
C ARG A 673 -22.11 25.48 16.40
N PRO A 674 -23.02 25.21 15.46
CA PRO A 674 -23.44 26.16 14.45
C PRO A 674 -23.94 27.47 15.07
N VAL A 675 -23.53 28.58 14.48
CA VAL A 675 -23.95 29.93 14.87
C VAL A 675 -24.77 30.51 13.72
N SER A 676 -26.03 30.87 14.00
CA SER A 676 -26.89 31.47 12.97
C SER A 676 -26.24 32.75 12.40
N SER A 677 -26.25 32.85 11.08
CA SER A 677 -25.75 34.00 10.32
C SER A 677 -26.48 35.30 10.64
N GLU A 678 -27.67 35.22 11.26
CA GLU A 678 -28.47 36.36 11.71
C GLU A 678 -27.98 36.96 13.04
N THR A 679 -27.09 36.28 13.75
CA THR A 679 -26.52 36.81 14.99
C THR A 679 -25.54 37.95 14.69
N MET A 680 -25.42 38.91 15.62
CA MET A 680 -24.46 40.02 15.48
C MET A 680 -23.02 39.52 15.32
N VAL A 681 -22.65 38.52 16.13
CA VAL A 681 -21.31 37.92 16.12
C VAL A 681 -21.01 37.26 14.78
N ALA A 682 -21.93 36.43 14.26
CA ALA A 682 -21.72 35.79 12.95
C ALA A 682 -21.62 36.81 11.82
N ARG A 683 -22.45 37.88 11.80
CA ARG A 683 -22.35 38.92 10.76
C ARG A 683 -20.98 39.61 10.74
N GLU A 684 -20.43 39.96 11.90
CA GLU A 684 -19.11 40.59 11.96
C GLU A 684 -17.99 39.60 11.63
N LEU A 685 -18.10 38.34 12.07
CA LEU A 685 -17.15 37.28 11.71
C LEU A 685 -17.13 37.03 10.20
N ILE A 686 -18.30 36.93 9.55
CA ILE A 686 -18.41 36.73 8.10
C ILE A 686 -17.78 37.90 7.33
N ALA A 687 -18.13 39.14 7.70
CA ALA A 687 -17.58 40.32 7.03
C ALA A 687 -16.05 40.42 7.19
N TYR A 688 -15.55 40.10 8.38
CA TYR A 688 -14.12 40.08 8.66
C TYR A 688 -13.41 38.96 7.90
N ALA A 689 -13.98 37.74 7.87
CA ALA A 689 -13.44 36.63 7.12
C ALA A 689 -13.32 36.96 5.62
N CYS A 690 -14.35 37.56 5.00
CA CYS A 690 -14.26 38.06 3.63
C CYS A 690 -13.09 39.04 3.43
N SER A 691 -12.93 40.00 4.35
CA SER A 691 -11.80 40.96 4.29
C SER A 691 -10.44 40.27 4.41
N CYS A 692 -10.34 39.19 5.20
CA CYS A 692 -9.14 38.37 5.26
C CYS A 692 -8.88 37.65 3.94
N LEU A 693 -9.91 37.04 3.32
CA LEU A 693 -9.77 36.37 2.03
C LEU A 693 -9.33 37.35 0.92
N ASP A 694 -9.91 38.54 0.89
CA ASP A 694 -9.52 39.63 -0.01
C ASP A 694 -8.07 40.08 0.20
N ALA A 695 -7.67 40.31 1.46
CA ALA A 695 -6.29 40.68 1.81
C ALA A 695 -5.28 39.59 1.41
N LEU A 696 -5.69 38.33 1.49
CA LEU A 696 -4.90 37.18 1.06
C LEU A 696 -5.00 36.92 -0.44
N SER A 697 -5.76 37.71 -1.21
CA SER A 697 -6.01 37.50 -2.64
C SER A 697 -6.55 36.09 -2.96
N ILE A 698 -7.38 35.53 -2.09
CA ILE A 698 -8.08 34.26 -2.32
C ILE A 698 -9.28 34.57 -3.21
N ARG A 699 -9.33 33.95 -4.39
CA ARG A 699 -10.39 34.18 -5.38
C ARG A 699 -11.24 32.94 -5.62
N ASN A 700 -10.68 31.74 -5.43
CA ASN A 700 -11.31 30.47 -5.80
C ASN A 700 -11.09 29.40 -4.74
N GLY A 701 -12.12 28.57 -4.53
CA GLY A 701 -12.09 27.38 -3.67
C GLY A 701 -12.53 27.62 -2.23
N ALA A 702 -12.47 26.56 -1.43
CA ALA A 702 -12.87 26.59 -0.02
C ALA A 702 -11.84 27.27 0.88
N SER A 703 -12.33 27.90 1.93
CA SER A 703 -11.56 28.39 3.06
C SER A 703 -12.22 28.00 4.37
N HIS A 704 -11.44 27.39 5.25
CA HIS A 704 -11.77 27.13 6.65
C HIS A 704 -11.00 28.15 7.50
N THR A 705 -11.70 29.20 7.93
CA THR A 705 -11.09 30.38 8.57
C THR A 705 -11.32 30.34 10.07
N GLU A 706 -10.25 30.16 10.85
CA GLU A 706 -10.26 30.12 12.31
C GLU A 706 -10.04 31.52 12.89
N LEU A 707 -10.93 31.95 13.79
CA LEU A 707 -11.03 33.30 14.32
C LEU A 707 -11.21 33.28 15.83
N ILE A 708 -10.58 34.22 16.53
CA ILE A 708 -10.88 34.47 17.95
C ILE A 708 -11.64 35.79 18.07
N TRP A 709 -12.77 35.76 18.76
CA TRP A 709 -13.56 36.95 19.05
C TRP A 709 -13.03 37.66 20.29
N THR A 710 -12.20 38.69 20.08
CA THR A 710 -11.62 39.47 21.18
C THR A 710 -12.53 40.62 21.61
N SER A 711 -12.19 41.28 22.73
CA SER A 711 -12.84 42.54 23.12
C SER A 711 -12.69 43.67 22.08
N LEU A 712 -11.74 43.54 21.15
CA LEU A 712 -11.46 44.49 20.07
C LEU A 712 -11.96 43.99 18.70
N GLY A 713 -12.92 43.06 18.71
CA GLY A 713 -13.47 42.41 17.53
C GLY A 713 -12.69 41.16 17.10
N PRO A 714 -13.06 40.55 15.96
CA PRO A 714 -12.46 39.31 15.50
C PRO A 714 -10.98 39.49 15.11
N ARG A 715 -10.22 38.42 15.31
CA ARG A 715 -8.81 38.31 14.95
C ARG A 715 -8.56 36.97 14.28
N LEU A 716 -7.89 37.01 13.13
CA LEU A 716 -7.50 35.84 12.37
C LEU A 716 -6.49 35.01 13.17
N VAL A 717 -6.81 33.74 13.38
CA VAL A 717 -5.84 32.73 13.82
C VAL A 717 -5.12 32.17 12.61
N GLU A 718 -5.89 31.65 11.65
CA GLU A 718 -5.40 31.16 10.36
C GLU A 718 -6.52 31.00 9.31
N VAL A 719 -6.14 31.02 8.03
CA VAL A 719 -6.97 30.55 6.92
C VAL A 719 -6.40 29.26 6.37
N ASN A 720 -7.20 28.20 6.34
CA ASN A 720 -6.88 26.93 5.69
C ASN A 720 -7.60 26.85 4.34
N CYS A 721 -6.87 26.88 3.21
CA CYS A 721 -7.42 26.93 1.85
C CYS A 721 -7.90 25.56 1.33
N ARG A 722 -8.84 24.96 2.06
CA ARG A 722 -9.49 23.67 1.79
C ARG A 722 -10.83 23.59 2.54
N CYS A 723 -11.60 22.54 2.30
CA CYS A 723 -12.81 22.27 3.10
C CYS A 723 -12.46 22.01 4.57
N GLN A 724 -13.44 22.20 5.47
CA GLN A 724 -13.34 21.82 6.89
C GLN A 724 -12.85 20.38 7.06
N GLY A 725 -11.94 20.16 8.02
CA GLY A 725 -11.34 18.86 8.31
C GLY A 725 -12.30 17.85 8.96
N GLY A 726 -11.74 16.81 9.60
CA GLY A 726 -12.55 15.83 10.34
C GLY A 726 -13.22 14.75 9.48
N THR A 727 -12.58 14.30 8.39
CA THR A 727 -13.07 13.17 7.58
C THR A 727 -14.50 13.32 7.05
N GLY A 728 -15.02 14.56 6.96
CA GLY A 728 -16.35 14.85 6.46
C GLY A 728 -17.52 14.52 7.40
N PHE A 729 -17.30 14.23 8.70
CA PHE A 729 -18.40 13.89 9.63
C PHE A 729 -19.50 14.97 9.75
N TRP A 730 -19.17 16.21 9.37
CA TRP A 730 -20.05 17.37 9.42
C TRP A 730 -20.96 17.48 8.19
N LEU A 731 -20.65 16.79 7.08
CA LEU A 731 -21.39 16.90 5.82
C LEU A 731 -22.89 16.59 5.96
N PRO A 732 -23.31 15.48 6.60
CA PRO A 732 -24.73 15.17 6.74
C PRO A 732 -25.48 16.20 7.60
N LEU A 733 -24.82 16.74 8.62
CA LEU A 733 -25.38 17.81 9.45
C LEU A 733 -25.61 19.09 8.65
N CYS A 734 -24.59 19.54 7.91
CA CYS A 734 -24.70 20.76 7.09
C CYS A 734 -25.84 20.66 6.07
N ARG A 735 -25.89 19.56 5.30
CA ARG A 735 -26.95 19.36 4.30
C ARG A 735 -28.35 19.38 4.93
N LYS A 736 -28.53 18.79 6.11
CA LYS A 736 -29.79 18.85 6.87
C LYS A 736 -30.12 20.26 7.36
N MET A 737 -29.13 21.01 7.83
CA MET A 737 -29.35 22.33 8.42
C MET A 737 -29.53 23.44 7.39
N THR A 738 -28.83 23.43 6.27
CA THR A 738 -28.81 24.54 5.31
C THR A 738 -29.27 24.15 3.90
N GLY A 739 -29.47 22.86 3.64
CA GLY A 739 -29.79 22.32 2.32
C GLY A 739 -28.58 22.04 1.42
N TYR A 740 -27.39 22.49 1.82
CA TYR A 740 -26.13 22.29 1.09
C TYR A 740 -24.94 22.23 2.07
N SER A 741 -23.75 21.93 1.57
CA SER A 741 -22.53 21.91 2.38
C SER A 741 -21.44 22.76 1.73
N GLN A 742 -20.34 23.01 2.46
CA GLN A 742 -19.15 23.65 1.87
C GLN A 742 -18.62 22.85 0.68
N MET A 743 -18.70 21.52 0.72
CA MET A 743 -18.27 20.65 -0.37
C MET A 743 -19.12 20.82 -1.63
N ASP A 744 -20.44 20.86 -1.47
CA ASP A 744 -21.38 21.10 -2.58
C ASP A 744 -21.07 22.44 -3.25
N ALA A 745 -20.89 23.49 -2.44
CA ALA A 745 -20.53 24.82 -2.93
C ALA A 745 -19.15 24.87 -3.63
N VAL A 746 -18.15 24.08 -3.20
CA VAL A 746 -16.86 23.96 -3.91
C VAL A 746 -17.03 23.33 -5.29
N ILE A 747 -17.81 22.25 -5.38
CA ILE A 747 -18.08 21.59 -6.65
C ILE A 747 -18.77 22.57 -7.61
N ASP A 748 -19.79 23.29 -7.13
CA ASP A 748 -20.47 24.33 -7.92
C ASP A 748 -19.52 25.45 -8.34
N ALA A 749 -18.67 25.96 -7.44
CA ALA A 749 -17.73 27.04 -7.76
C ALA A 749 -16.78 26.69 -8.93
N TYR A 750 -16.36 25.43 -9.03
CA TYR A 750 -15.46 24.98 -10.10
C TYR A 750 -16.20 24.49 -11.35
N LEU A 751 -17.35 23.82 -11.19
CA LEU A 751 -17.97 23.01 -12.24
C LEU A 751 -19.38 23.48 -12.62
N ASN A 752 -20.04 24.30 -11.80
CA ASN A 752 -21.38 24.86 -12.06
C ASN A 752 -21.55 26.26 -11.43
N GLN A 753 -20.90 27.26 -12.02
CA GLN A 753 -20.85 28.63 -11.46
C GLN A 753 -22.23 29.28 -11.33
N GLU A 754 -23.18 28.94 -12.20
CA GLU A 754 -24.55 29.44 -12.10
C GLU A 754 -25.21 28.98 -10.79
N ALA A 755 -25.09 27.69 -10.45
CA ALA A 755 -25.55 27.16 -9.18
C ALA A 755 -24.82 27.82 -7.99
N PHE A 756 -23.50 28.01 -8.08
CA PHE A 756 -22.75 28.71 -7.04
C PHE A 756 -23.24 30.15 -6.81
N HIS A 757 -23.49 30.90 -7.88
CA HIS A 757 -23.95 32.27 -7.76
C HIS A 757 -25.39 32.37 -7.23
N ALA A 758 -26.21 31.34 -7.46
CA ALA A 758 -27.56 31.21 -6.90
C ALA A 758 -27.55 30.93 -5.38
N LEU A 759 -26.46 30.42 -4.81
CA LEU A 759 -26.33 30.24 -3.36
C LEU A 759 -26.42 31.58 -2.61
N PRO A 760 -27.05 31.62 -1.43
CA PRO A 760 -27.10 32.83 -0.62
C PRO A 760 -25.69 33.20 -0.10
N ASN A 761 -25.47 34.48 0.20
CA ASN A 761 -24.17 34.93 0.72
C ASN A 761 -23.83 34.35 2.10
N ALA A 762 -24.85 34.00 2.88
CA ALA A 762 -24.73 33.31 4.16
C ALA A 762 -25.89 32.32 4.31
N PRO A 763 -25.71 31.21 5.06
CA PRO A 763 -26.70 30.15 5.15
C PRO A 763 -27.89 30.59 6.02
N THR A 764 -29.07 30.03 5.73
CA THR A 764 -30.23 30.06 6.65
C THR A 764 -30.38 28.68 7.25
N PHE A 765 -30.55 28.60 8.58
CA PHE A 765 -30.72 27.32 9.28
C PHE A 765 -32.19 26.88 9.26
N LEU A 766 -32.44 25.70 8.69
CA LEU A 766 -33.73 25.02 8.64
C LEU A 766 -34.01 24.23 9.93
N MET A 767 -32.95 23.84 10.64
CA MET A 767 -32.99 23.04 11.87
C MET A 767 -31.86 23.47 12.81
N SER A 768 -31.91 23.00 14.05
CA SER A 768 -30.79 23.10 14.99
C SER A 768 -29.95 21.82 14.93
N GLY A 769 -28.66 21.92 15.23
CA GLY A 769 -27.82 20.75 15.32
C GLY A 769 -26.44 21.08 15.84
N ASP A 770 -25.73 20.07 16.33
CA ASP A 770 -24.40 20.19 16.94
C ASP A 770 -23.55 18.99 16.51
N ILE A 771 -22.23 19.20 16.43
CA ILE A 771 -21.24 18.12 16.42
C ILE A 771 -20.74 17.90 17.84
N ILE A 772 -20.84 16.66 18.33
CA ILE A 772 -20.47 16.26 19.69
C ILE A 772 -19.28 15.32 19.62
N HIS A 773 -18.14 15.72 20.20
CA HIS A 773 -16.97 14.84 20.34
C HIS A 773 -17.13 13.96 21.59
N LEU A 774 -16.93 12.65 21.43
CA LEU A 774 -17.11 11.66 22.50
C LEU A 774 -15.90 11.61 23.43
N ILE A 775 -16.15 11.87 24.71
CA ILE A 775 -15.13 12.01 25.75
C ILE A 775 -14.94 10.70 26.50
N SER A 776 -13.67 10.33 26.69
CA SER A 776 -13.26 9.26 27.58
C SER A 776 -12.46 9.81 28.77
N TYR A 777 -12.93 9.55 29.99
CA TYR A 777 -12.30 10.01 31.23
C TYR A 777 -11.24 9.04 31.77
N GLU A 778 -11.24 7.79 31.30
CA GLU A 778 -10.37 6.73 31.80
C GLU A 778 -9.89 5.81 30.69
N GLU A 779 -8.72 5.21 30.90
CA GLU A 779 -8.23 4.15 30.03
C GLU A 779 -8.81 2.81 30.46
N HIS A 780 -9.48 2.12 29.56
CA HIS A 780 -9.95 0.76 29.78
C HIS A 780 -9.99 -0.03 28.48
N LEU A 781 -9.98 -1.36 28.58
CA LEU A 781 -10.16 -2.22 27.42
C LEU A 781 -11.63 -2.17 26.97
N ILE A 782 -11.88 -1.92 25.70
CA ILE A 782 -13.24 -1.94 25.14
C ILE A 782 -13.64 -3.39 24.89
N THR A 783 -14.50 -3.95 25.75
CA THR A 783 -15.07 -5.29 25.53
C THR A 783 -16.41 -5.24 24.81
N ALA A 784 -17.16 -4.14 24.95
CA ALA A 784 -18.43 -3.87 24.29
C ALA A 784 -18.64 -2.36 24.07
N MET A 785 -19.62 -2.00 23.23
CA MET A 785 -20.03 -0.60 22.99
C MET A 785 -21.57 -0.47 22.95
N PRO A 786 -22.28 -0.83 24.03
CA PRO A 786 -23.74 -0.86 24.00
C PRO A 786 -24.37 0.54 23.88
N GLY A 787 -23.65 1.61 24.23
CA GLY A 787 -24.11 2.98 24.00
C GLY A 787 -24.26 3.35 22.52
N LEU A 788 -23.64 2.60 21.60
CA LEU A 788 -23.73 2.86 20.16
C LEU A 788 -25.19 2.77 19.66
N GLU A 789 -25.93 1.75 20.10
CA GLU A 789 -27.33 1.55 19.73
C GLU A 789 -28.22 2.61 20.40
N ALA A 790 -27.92 2.96 21.67
CA ALA A 790 -28.63 4.02 22.37
C ALA A 790 -28.48 5.38 21.66
N VAL A 791 -27.26 5.76 21.26
CA VAL A 791 -27.03 7.01 20.51
C VAL A 791 -27.72 7.00 19.15
N ARG A 792 -27.69 5.88 18.43
CA ARG A 792 -28.40 5.73 17.14
C ARG A 792 -29.92 5.81 17.26
N SER A 793 -30.46 5.55 18.45
CA SER A 793 -31.90 5.63 18.73
C SER A 793 -32.39 7.04 19.13
N LEU A 794 -31.47 7.99 19.35
CA LEU A 794 -31.82 9.36 19.72
C LEU A 794 -32.58 10.05 18.58
N SER A 795 -33.58 10.85 18.94
CA SER A 795 -34.45 11.53 17.97
C SER A 795 -33.69 12.52 17.07
N SER A 796 -32.62 13.11 17.61
CA SER A 796 -31.74 14.03 16.90
C SER A 796 -30.59 13.35 16.15
N PHE A 797 -30.46 12.02 16.19
CA PHE A 797 -29.34 11.31 15.55
C PHE A 797 -29.24 11.60 14.04
N THR A 798 -28.05 11.97 13.57
CA THR A 798 -27.79 12.15 12.14
C THR A 798 -26.67 11.25 11.65
N ASP A 799 -25.52 11.26 12.31
CA ASP A 799 -24.40 10.40 11.94
C ASP A 799 -23.47 10.15 13.14
N LEU A 800 -22.65 9.10 13.06
CA LEU A 800 -21.67 8.76 14.08
C LEU A 800 -20.44 8.08 13.48
N VAL A 801 -19.27 8.65 13.76
CA VAL A 801 -17.97 8.10 13.39
C VAL A 801 -17.20 7.71 14.65
N MET A 802 -16.72 6.47 14.71
CA MET A 802 -15.93 5.97 15.85
C MET A 802 -14.44 5.91 15.49
N ASN A 803 -13.58 6.36 16.40
CA ASN A 803 -12.13 6.30 16.27
C ASN A 803 -11.52 5.09 17.00
N VAL A 804 -12.33 4.36 17.78
CA VAL A 804 -11.95 3.16 18.54
C VAL A 804 -12.83 1.97 18.15
N LYS A 805 -12.34 0.75 18.37
CA LYS A 805 -13.16 -0.48 18.22
C LYS A 805 -13.06 -1.40 19.43
N ILE A 806 -13.92 -2.43 19.45
CA ILE A 806 -13.82 -3.53 20.43
C ILE A 806 -12.43 -4.17 20.35
N GLY A 807 -11.81 -4.34 21.51
CA GLY A 807 -10.44 -4.83 21.70
C GLY A 807 -9.38 -3.74 21.76
N ASP A 808 -9.70 -2.48 21.45
CA ASP A 808 -8.79 -1.36 21.65
C ASP A 808 -8.86 -0.88 23.13
N MET A 809 -7.81 -0.22 23.61
CA MET A 809 -7.86 0.54 24.88
C MET A 809 -8.44 1.93 24.57
N THR A 810 -9.40 2.40 25.36
CA THR A 810 -9.82 3.81 25.30
C THR A 810 -8.66 4.70 25.73
N PRO A 811 -8.25 5.72 24.95
CA PRO A 811 -7.38 6.76 25.48
C PRO A 811 -8.17 7.64 26.46
N LYS A 812 -7.46 8.29 27.40
CA LYS A 812 -8.02 9.48 28.05
C LYS A 812 -8.04 10.62 27.03
N THR A 813 -9.19 11.28 26.89
CA THR A 813 -9.32 12.41 25.98
C THR A 813 -8.60 13.62 26.53
N THR A 814 -7.53 14.05 25.85
CA THR A 814 -6.71 15.23 26.22
C THR A 814 -6.56 16.21 25.06
N ASP A 815 -6.89 15.80 23.84
CA ASP A 815 -6.75 16.58 22.61
C ASP A 815 -7.67 16.03 21.49
N TRP A 816 -7.52 16.58 20.29
CA TRP A 816 -8.28 16.17 19.11
C TRP A 816 -8.05 14.71 18.67
N TYR A 817 -6.86 14.16 18.89
CA TYR A 817 -6.48 12.82 18.42
C TYR A 817 -6.93 11.71 19.38
N THR A 818 -7.34 12.08 20.59
CA THR A 818 -7.74 11.17 21.67
C THR A 818 -9.25 11.07 21.88
N PHE A 819 -10.06 11.65 20.99
CA PHE A 819 -11.50 11.40 20.97
C PHE A 819 -11.83 9.98 20.57
N THR A 820 -12.81 9.37 21.24
CA THR A 820 -13.24 8.00 20.93
C THR A 820 -14.19 7.92 19.74
N GLY A 821 -14.85 9.02 19.40
CA GLY A 821 -15.73 9.17 18.25
C GLY A 821 -16.36 10.56 18.18
N VAL A 822 -17.18 10.78 17.17
CA VAL A 822 -17.88 12.05 16.91
C VAL A 822 -19.31 11.74 16.47
N VAL A 823 -20.28 12.40 17.10
CA VAL A 823 -21.72 12.28 16.80
C VAL A 823 -22.21 13.58 16.18
N ALA A 824 -22.88 13.49 15.04
CA ALA A 824 -23.63 14.60 14.47
C ALA A 824 -25.11 14.49 14.87
N LEU A 825 -25.65 15.55 15.46
CA LEU A 825 -27.04 15.62 15.90
C LEU A 825 -27.76 16.78 15.21
N CYS A 826 -29.01 16.57 14.80
CA CYS A 826 -29.84 17.58 14.16
C CYS A 826 -31.32 17.34 14.47
N HIS A 827 -32.03 18.39 14.89
CA HIS A 827 -33.46 18.34 15.21
C HIS A 827 -34.13 19.69 14.97
N ALA A 828 -35.42 19.67 14.63
CA ALA A 828 -36.21 20.89 14.40
C ALA A 828 -36.48 21.65 15.71
N ASP A 829 -36.68 20.92 16.82
CA ASP A 829 -36.80 21.49 18.17
C ASP A 829 -35.42 21.54 18.88
N PRO A 830 -34.89 22.73 19.21
CA PRO A 830 -33.65 22.89 19.95
C PRO A 830 -33.67 22.24 21.35
N ALA A 831 -34.83 22.13 22.00
CA ALA A 831 -34.92 21.55 23.33
C ALA A 831 -34.68 20.03 23.31
N ALA A 832 -35.27 19.33 22.33
CA ALA A 832 -35.01 17.91 22.10
C ALA A 832 -33.53 17.64 21.78
N LEU A 833 -32.90 18.48 20.95
CA LEU A 833 -31.46 18.41 20.68
C LEU A 833 -30.63 18.53 21.98
N ALA A 834 -30.93 19.51 22.82
CA ALA A 834 -30.22 19.72 24.09
C ALA A 834 -30.40 18.54 25.06
N ALA A 835 -31.60 17.93 25.08
CA ALA A 835 -31.88 16.74 25.88
C ALA A 835 -31.06 15.52 25.41
N ASP A 836 -31.00 15.28 24.10
CA ASP A 836 -30.22 14.19 23.51
C ASP A 836 -28.70 14.38 23.75
N ILE A 837 -28.18 15.60 23.62
CA ILE A 837 -26.78 15.93 23.98
C ILE A 837 -26.51 15.62 25.46
N SER A 838 -27.43 16.01 26.35
CA SER A 838 -27.31 15.73 27.79
C SER A 838 -27.35 14.23 28.10
N CYS A 839 -28.13 13.47 27.33
CA CYS A 839 -28.13 12.01 27.41
C CYS A 839 -26.75 11.43 27.04
N ILE A 840 -26.12 11.90 25.97
CA ILE A 840 -24.76 11.47 25.57
C ILE A 840 -23.75 11.77 26.67
N ARG A 841 -23.73 13.00 27.21
CA ARG A 841 -22.81 13.37 28.29
C ARG A 841 -23.03 12.54 29.56
N SER A 842 -24.28 12.20 29.88
CA SER A 842 -24.61 11.32 30.99
C SER A 842 -24.09 9.90 30.77
N MET A 843 -24.12 9.39 29.53
CA MET A 843 -23.56 8.07 29.18
C MET A 843 -22.04 8.03 29.33
N GLU A 844 -21.34 9.10 28.96
CA GLU A 844 -19.89 9.24 29.13
C GLU A 844 -19.48 9.21 30.62
N LEU A 845 -20.17 9.98 31.46
CA LEU A 845 -19.91 10.04 32.90
C LEU A 845 -20.26 8.73 33.63
N SER A 846 -21.35 8.08 33.23
CA SER A 846 -21.81 6.81 33.83
C SER A 846 -21.09 5.57 33.30
N ARG A 847 -20.22 5.71 32.28
CA ARG A 847 -19.50 4.62 31.59
C ARG A 847 -20.41 3.63 30.86
N SER A 848 -21.69 3.96 30.71
CA SER A 848 -22.66 3.10 30.01
C SER A 848 -22.41 3.06 28.49
N PHE A 849 -21.59 3.97 27.95
CA PHE A 849 -21.22 3.92 26.54
C PHE A 849 -20.35 2.69 26.20
N PHE A 850 -19.36 2.35 27.05
CA PHE A 850 -18.39 1.27 26.82
C PHE A 850 -18.45 0.09 27.83
N GLY A 851 -19.26 0.16 28.89
CA GLY A 851 -19.35 -0.87 29.93
C GLY A 851 -20.43 -1.93 29.70
N GLU A 852 -20.25 -3.14 30.24
CA GLU A 852 -21.27 -4.21 30.26
C GLU A 852 -22.42 -3.95 31.25
N ASP A 853 -22.23 -3.03 32.19
CA ASP A 853 -23.24 -2.59 33.16
C ASP A 853 -24.28 -1.67 32.51
N LEU A 854 -24.95 -2.15 31.47
CA LEU A 854 -26.29 -1.66 31.16
C LEU A 854 -27.21 -2.27 32.21
N CYS A 855 -27.17 -1.72 33.43
CA CYS A 855 -28.22 -1.97 34.39
C CYS A 855 -29.51 -1.49 33.70
N ARG A 856 -30.32 -2.43 33.22
CA ARG A 856 -31.65 -2.20 32.61
C ARG A 856 -32.56 -1.29 33.44
N SER A 857 -32.18 -0.95 34.67
CA SER A 857 -32.90 -0.02 35.56
C SER A 857 -32.69 1.46 35.24
N THR A 858 -31.60 1.88 34.58
CA THR A 858 -31.32 3.32 34.34
C THR A 858 -31.98 3.84 33.06
N TYR A 859 -31.98 3.05 31.98
CA TYR A 859 -32.63 3.43 30.71
C TYR A 859 -34.15 3.62 30.87
N TYR A 860 -34.81 2.78 31.68
CA TYR A 860 -36.24 2.92 31.98
C TYR A 860 -36.56 3.97 33.08
N ARG A 861 -35.58 4.43 33.87
CA ARG A 861 -35.77 5.55 34.79
C ARG A 861 -35.67 6.90 34.07
N MET A 862 -34.73 7.05 33.14
CA MET A 862 -34.59 8.30 32.37
C MET A 862 -35.80 8.61 31.48
N LEU A 863 -36.44 7.60 30.89
CA LEU A 863 -37.70 7.75 30.13
C LEU A 863 -38.95 7.98 31.00
N ARG A 864 -38.84 7.90 32.33
CA ARG A 864 -39.97 8.09 33.25
C ARG A 864 -39.92 9.42 34.01
N ASP A 865 -38.73 10.01 34.10
CA ASP A 865 -38.46 11.29 34.78
C ASP A 865 -38.24 12.46 33.78
N SER A 866 -38.47 12.22 32.47
CA SER A 866 -38.72 13.23 31.43
C SER A 866 -40.20 13.21 31.06
#